data_AF-J2PAA2-F1
#
_entry.id   AF-J2PAA2-F1
#
_cell.length_a   1.000
_cell.length_b   1.000
_cell.length_c   1.000
_cell.angle_alpha   90.00
_cell.angle_beta   90.00
_cell.angle_gamma   90.00
#
_symmetry.space_group_name_H-M   'P 1'
#
loop_
_entity.id
_entity.type
_entity.pdbx_description
1 polymer ?
#
loop_
_entity_poly.entity_id
_entity_poly.type
_entity_poly.pdbx_seq_one_letter_code
_entity_poly.pdbx_strand_id
1 'polypeptide(L)'
;MRRLWCAIVLAITLPGASPARSSPATDELHRLRGYDTAGDPETALRHVDDVLSRAAKERGVDPVDLLYAQAVRAQALSSLARTEEALALFRQVDAGLEARNAPLTPDRAGLLLHIGSELGALGKLEEAEAYTRRALDLAAQLEGRQSPEYGEALYGLGIIEYQRGRQIEAIPLVTEAVAIARAHALATGEDLESPADWAMSLAALQLYVSDAETAVVTAREAAAWAEAHLPENHRVRVATTQQLGAILAEAGQYGQAIPLLRAALEKRRAILPPDSPQLAISLHSLGYALDNAGMRAEAGPLYDSAVAIFEAHPDRRQANGLATMIGQQARMATWQGDSDKALALRRKALDVARKYSASPEDQVVLTAEYNLAAALMRAGRDDEARPLLTHARQALEISTTPTNRARITATLLEARLDASEREPVQALAMLSQALAPLRTRLLDRATARRDVLAMAGEFRAAFMQLADIAAQTGTQAQAFDALQMANLGDLQGAFSSLAVLQDKYGPQAREAIRGYLSLTVQARQLRKALDQAMISGDAATARDLASDTAALDAKLRDADAEVAALVPGYKALTAVEPAKLADARARLKPGQGLLLIGNDETGIIAQLVTREAVVIGETGVAPRRLLELQQRIRASVEAGLLDETHAGFDRQAAYELYQLVFPEAVRGVLKSVRELEILAPGSLSTVPFAALVSRPPKGDDADAKTLRETRWLARDLAVSVMISASPLPRRPSRSARALTFAGIGAPLLGPPSVLAMRSAPRIKGGDVSVESLAQLASLPDAGRELHDMASRFGTRSQLFVGAGATETAVKQAPLEQARVIAFATHGLVGGALRGVVEPALVMTPPHVPSALDDGLLTASEVAQLRLDADWVILSACDTSAGDSENAPTYSGLARAFISAGSRALLLSHWPVRDDVAGRLTLRTLEGASSGLSRAEALRRAQLDVMRDPSIPGGAHPASWAPFVLVGD
;
A
#
# COMPACT_ATOMS: atom_id res chain seq x y z
N MET A 1 -7.67 74.50 12.40
CA MET A 1 -8.22 74.71 13.76
C MET A 1 -9.60 75.40 13.83
N ARG A 2 -10.14 76.04 12.77
CA ARG A 2 -11.53 76.58 12.77
C ARG A 2 -12.65 75.59 12.36
N ARG A 3 -12.32 74.42 11.79
CA ARG A 3 -13.31 73.36 11.46
C ARG A 3 -13.61 72.39 12.61
N LEU A 4 -12.76 72.35 13.64
CA LEU A 4 -12.97 71.49 14.83
C LEU A 4 -13.97 72.10 15.83
N TRP A 5 -14.17 73.42 15.79
CA TRP A 5 -15.13 74.12 16.66
C TRP A 5 -16.58 74.04 16.13
N CYS A 6 -16.80 73.99 14.81
CA CYS A 6 -18.15 73.85 14.25
C CYS A 6 -18.76 72.46 14.47
N ALA A 7 -17.95 71.41 14.62
CA ALA A 7 -18.45 70.06 14.93
C ALA A 7 -18.90 69.91 16.39
N ILE A 8 -18.34 70.70 17.32
CA ILE A 8 -18.69 70.65 18.74
C ILE A 8 -19.94 71.49 19.05
N VAL A 9 -20.19 72.56 18.28
CA VAL A 9 -21.36 73.43 18.48
C VAL A 9 -22.65 72.89 17.82
N LEU A 10 -22.55 72.04 16.80
CA LEU A 10 -23.71 71.33 16.22
C LEU A 10 -24.21 70.16 17.09
N ALA A 11 -23.50 69.82 18.17
CA ALA A 11 -23.91 68.80 19.13
C ALA A 11 -24.80 69.31 20.29
N ILE A 12 -25.15 70.61 20.33
CA ILE A 12 -25.80 71.23 21.52
C ILE A 12 -27.23 71.78 21.26
N THR A 13 -27.79 71.69 20.04
CA THR A 13 -29.16 72.21 19.79
C THR A 13 -30.08 71.29 18.99
N LEU A 14 -30.18 70.02 19.41
CA LEU A 14 -31.36 69.19 19.15
C LEU A 14 -31.79 68.55 20.48
N PRO A 15 -33.08 68.62 20.86
CA PRO A 15 -33.55 67.84 22.00
C PRO A 15 -33.30 66.37 21.71
N GLY A 16 -32.53 65.73 22.59
CA GLY A 16 -32.08 64.36 22.43
C GLY A 16 -33.26 63.41 22.24
N ALA A 17 -33.33 62.78 21.07
CA ALA A 17 -33.84 61.43 21.02
C ALA A 17 -32.83 60.58 21.79
N SER A 18 -33.19 60.17 23.00
CA SER A 18 -32.49 59.04 23.65
C SER A 18 -32.43 57.91 22.61
N PRO A 19 -31.29 57.22 22.42
CA PRO A 19 -31.33 55.97 21.66
C PRO A 19 -32.45 55.15 22.29
N ALA A 20 -33.48 54.83 21.50
CA ALA A 20 -34.55 53.97 21.98
C ALA A 20 -33.85 52.75 22.58
N ARG A 21 -34.05 52.51 23.88
CA ARG A 21 -33.55 51.27 24.49
C ARG A 21 -34.11 50.16 23.61
N SER A 22 -33.22 49.38 22.99
CA SER A 22 -33.60 48.20 22.24
C SER A 22 -34.54 47.39 23.13
N SER A 23 -35.63 46.92 22.55
CA SER A 23 -36.54 46.10 23.32
C SER A 23 -35.81 44.83 23.77
N PRO A 24 -36.13 44.26 24.95
CA PRO A 24 -35.54 42.99 25.37
C PRO A 24 -35.66 41.89 24.30
N ALA A 25 -36.75 41.88 23.52
CA ALA A 25 -36.91 40.96 22.40
C ALA A 25 -35.99 41.27 21.22
N THR A 26 -35.74 42.54 20.88
CA THR A 26 -34.79 42.93 19.83
C THR A 26 -33.37 42.46 20.17
N ASP A 27 -32.93 42.65 21.42
CA ASP A 27 -31.61 42.17 21.88
C ASP A 27 -31.52 40.64 21.89
N GLU A 28 -32.62 39.96 22.17
CA GLU A 28 -32.71 38.49 22.13
C GLU A 28 -32.66 37.98 20.68
N LEU A 29 -33.36 38.63 19.74
CA LEU A 29 -33.31 38.31 18.31
C LEU A 29 -31.92 38.53 17.70
N HIS A 30 -31.22 39.61 18.06
CA HIS A 30 -29.84 39.82 17.61
C HIS A 30 -28.88 38.75 18.14
N ARG A 31 -29.07 38.31 19.40
CA ARG A 31 -28.28 37.21 19.97
C ARG A 31 -28.52 35.87 19.26
N LEU A 32 -29.70 35.65 18.68
CA LEU A 32 -29.96 34.44 17.90
C LEU A 32 -29.10 34.33 16.63
N ARG A 33 -28.65 35.45 16.04
CA ARG A 33 -27.91 35.42 14.76
C ARG A 33 -26.60 34.62 14.82
N GLY A 34 -25.97 34.55 15.99
CA GLY A 34 -24.75 33.74 16.24
C GLY A 34 -25.00 32.53 17.13
N TYR A 35 -26.25 32.06 17.26
CA TYR A 35 -26.61 30.96 18.15
C TYR A 35 -26.25 29.61 17.52
N ASP A 36 -25.49 28.77 18.24
CA ASP A 36 -25.15 27.42 17.78
C ASP A 36 -26.40 26.52 17.78
N THR A 37 -26.85 26.16 16.58
CA THR A 37 -27.99 25.26 16.37
C THR A 37 -27.56 23.81 16.12
N ALA A 38 -26.27 23.52 16.01
CA ALA A 38 -25.75 22.19 15.68
C ALA A 38 -25.43 21.35 16.93
N GLY A 39 -25.06 21.98 18.06
CA GLY A 39 -24.70 21.28 19.30
C GLY A 39 -25.84 20.47 19.92
N ASP A 40 -26.99 21.12 20.19
CA ASP A 40 -28.23 20.49 20.65
C ASP A 40 -29.42 21.08 19.86
N PRO A 41 -29.73 20.51 18.67
CA PRO A 41 -30.67 21.12 17.74
C PRO A 41 -32.12 21.10 18.25
N GLU A 42 -32.51 20.14 19.10
CA GLU A 42 -33.85 20.11 19.69
C GLU A 42 -34.03 21.21 20.74
N THR A 43 -33.04 21.44 21.59
CA THR A 43 -33.07 22.54 22.56
C THR A 43 -32.94 23.89 21.88
N ALA A 44 -32.07 24.00 20.86
CA ALA A 44 -31.94 25.19 20.02
C ALA A 44 -33.27 25.56 19.36
N LEU A 45 -33.93 24.60 18.71
CA LEU A 45 -35.22 24.84 18.05
C LEU A 45 -36.28 25.34 19.04
N ARG A 46 -36.39 24.70 20.21
CA ARG A 46 -37.32 25.12 21.27
C ARG A 46 -37.02 26.53 21.77
N HIS A 47 -35.74 26.87 21.97
CA HIS A 47 -35.34 28.21 22.40
C HIS A 47 -35.70 29.26 21.34
N VAL A 48 -35.35 29.01 20.07
CA VAL A 48 -35.65 29.92 18.96
C VAL A 48 -37.17 30.12 18.80
N ASP A 49 -37.96 29.06 18.90
CA ASP A 49 -39.43 29.13 18.85
C ASP A 49 -40.02 29.99 19.98
N ASP A 50 -39.47 29.87 21.20
CA ASP A 50 -39.88 30.68 22.36
C ASP A 50 -39.55 32.16 22.18
N VAL A 51 -38.33 32.48 21.71
CA VAL A 51 -37.92 33.87 21.39
C VAL A 51 -38.80 34.46 20.29
N LEU A 52 -39.05 33.72 19.20
CA LEU A 52 -39.92 34.15 18.10
C LEU A 52 -41.36 34.40 18.58
N SER A 53 -41.90 33.55 19.45
CA SER A 53 -43.25 33.68 20.02
C SER A 53 -43.39 34.91 20.92
N ARG A 54 -42.35 35.26 21.69
CA ARG A 54 -42.29 36.49 22.47
C ARG A 54 -42.20 37.72 21.57
N ALA A 55 -41.25 37.72 20.64
CA ALA A 55 -41.00 38.85 19.75
C ALA A 55 -42.23 39.17 18.87
N ALA A 56 -43.00 38.17 18.45
CA ALA A 56 -44.24 38.36 17.69
C ALA A 56 -45.35 39.14 18.46
N LYS A 57 -45.28 39.21 19.79
CA LYS A 57 -46.25 39.90 20.64
C LYS A 57 -45.81 41.33 21.00
N GLU A 58 -44.56 41.68 20.73
CA GLU A 58 -43.98 42.97 21.07
C GLU A 58 -44.12 43.97 19.91
N ARG A 59 -44.44 45.24 20.24
CA ARG A 59 -44.57 46.30 19.24
C ARG A 59 -43.22 46.96 18.99
N GLY A 60 -42.87 47.17 17.72
CA GLY A 60 -41.65 47.88 17.31
C GLY A 60 -40.44 47.00 17.01
N VAL A 61 -40.63 45.68 16.94
CA VAL A 61 -39.61 44.74 16.43
C VAL A 61 -39.46 44.91 14.91
N ASP A 62 -38.23 44.99 14.41
CA ASP A 62 -37.95 45.07 12.98
C ASP A 62 -38.37 43.75 12.29
N PRO A 63 -39.23 43.80 11.26
CA PRO A 63 -39.57 42.63 10.46
C PRO A 63 -38.36 41.89 9.87
N VAL A 64 -37.24 42.57 9.61
CA VAL A 64 -35.99 41.97 9.12
C VAL A 64 -35.32 41.11 10.20
N ASP A 65 -35.32 41.55 11.46
CA ASP A 65 -34.78 40.75 12.57
C ASP A 65 -35.57 39.46 12.80
N LEU A 66 -36.90 39.54 12.65
CA LEU A 66 -37.76 38.35 12.70
C LEU A 66 -37.45 37.37 11.56
N LEU A 67 -37.18 37.87 10.36
CA LEU A 67 -36.81 37.04 9.22
C LEU A 67 -35.47 36.30 9.45
N TYR A 68 -34.46 36.96 10.00
CA TYR A 68 -33.21 36.30 10.34
C TYR A 68 -33.36 35.30 11.49
N ALA A 69 -34.16 35.59 12.51
CA ALA A 69 -34.47 34.60 13.55
C ALA A 69 -35.22 33.37 12.99
N GLN A 70 -36.06 33.54 11.96
CA GLN A 70 -36.65 32.42 11.21
C GLN A 70 -35.60 31.63 10.40
N ALA A 71 -34.55 32.29 9.90
CA ALA A 71 -33.42 31.57 9.29
C ALA A 71 -32.68 30.71 10.32
N VAL A 72 -32.45 31.21 11.53
CA VAL A 72 -31.85 30.42 12.63
C VAL A 72 -32.75 29.24 13.02
N ARG A 73 -34.07 29.44 13.02
CA ARG A 73 -35.04 28.35 13.18
C ARG A 73 -34.89 27.29 12.09
N ALA A 74 -34.74 27.71 10.84
CA ALA A 74 -34.51 26.81 9.70
C ALA A 74 -33.18 26.05 9.82
N GLN A 75 -32.13 26.68 10.34
CA GLN A 75 -30.86 26.01 10.65
C GLN A 75 -31.05 24.89 11.69
N ALA A 76 -31.77 25.16 12.78
CA ALA A 76 -32.07 24.13 13.78
C ALA A 76 -32.89 22.97 13.18
N LEU A 77 -33.85 23.26 12.29
CA LEU A 77 -34.59 22.23 11.54
C LEU A 77 -33.66 21.41 10.63
N SER A 78 -32.70 22.05 9.94
CA SER A 78 -31.72 21.36 9.11
C SER A 78 -30.84 20.41 9.93
N SER A 79 -30.38 20.84 11.10
CA SER A 79 -29.61 20.02 12.05
C SER A 79 -30.39 18.80 12.58
N LEU A 80 -31.74 18.85 12.57
CA LEU A 80 -32.63 17.72 12.84
C LEU A 80 -32.94 16.86 11.60
N ALA A 81 -32.22 17.06 10.49
CA ALA A 81 -32.44 16.43 9.19
C ALA A 81 -33.83 16.71 8.57
N ARG A 82 -34.54 17.76 9.02
CA ARG A 82 -35.84 18.19 8.44
C ARG A 82 -35.62 19.10 7.23
N THR A 83 -34.88 18.57 6.25
CA THR A 83 -34.33 19.26 5.06
C THR A 83 -35.39 20.04 4.28
N GLU A 84 -36.54 19.43 3.96
CA GLU A 84 -37.59 20.09 3.16
C GLU A 84 -38.26 21.26 3.91
N GLU A 85 -38.49 21.10 5.22
CA GLU A 85 -39.08 22.14 6.06
C GLU A 85 -38.10 23.32 6.25
N ALA A 86 -36.83 23.01 6.48
CA ALA A 86 -35.77 24.00 6.57
C ALA A 86 -35.66 24.80 5.25
N LEU A 87 -35.59 24.11 4.10
CA LEU A 87 -35.51 24.74 2.79
C LEU A 87 -36.72 25.64 2.49
N ALA A 88 -37.93 25.17 2.82
CA ALA A 88 -39.14 25.96 2.64
C ALA A 88 -39.08 27.25 3.47
N LEU A 89 -38.62 27.17 4.72
CA LEU A 89 -38.48 28.33 5.59
C LEU A 89 -37.37 29.27 5.11
N PHE A 90 -36.20 28.76 4.73
CA PHE A 90 -35.13 29.59 4.18
C PHE A 90 -35.57 30.35 2.91
N ARG A 91 -36.30 29.70 1.99
CA ARG A 91 -36.87 30.36 0.80
C ARG A 91 -37.89 31.43 1.14
N GLN A 92 -38.72 31.20 2.17
CA GLN A 92 -39.65 32.22 2.67
C GLN A 92 -38.90 33.42 3.24
N VAL A 93 -37.80 33.18 3.95
CA VAL A 93 -36.94 34.25 4.47
C VAL A 93 -36.31 35.05 3.33
N ASP A 94 -35.69 34.39 2.34
CA ASP A 94 -35.08 35.07 1.18
C ASP A 94 -36.11 35.92 0.41
N ALA A 95 -37.27 35.35 0.09
CA ALA A 95 -38.35 36.09 -0.55
C ALA A 95 -38.88 37.26 0.30
N GLY A 96 -38.93 37.08 1.63
CA GLY A 96 -39.32 38.11 2.58
C GLY A 96 -38.34 39.28 2.62
N LEU A 97 -37.04 39.01 2.55
CA LEU A 97 -35.97 40.01 2.49
C LEU A 97 -35.98 40.74 1.13
N GLU A 98 -36.13 40.02 0.02
CA GLU A 98 -36.26 40.61 -1.33
C GLU A 98 -37.46 41.55 -1.42
N ALA A 99 -38.65 41.11 -1.00
CA ALA A 99 -39.87 41.92 -1.07
C ALA A 99 -39.79 43.23 -0.26
N ARG A 100 -38.88 43.30 0.72
CA ARG A 100 -38.64 44.46 1.58
C ARG A 100 -37.47 45.33 1.10
N ASN A 101 -36.78 44.94 0.03
CA ASN A 101 -35.48 45.52 -0.36
C ASN A 101 -34.53 45.62 0.84
N ALA A 102 -34.48 44.56 1.65
CA ALA A 102 -33.63 44.53 2.84
C ALA A 102 -32.15 44.72 2.43
N PRO A 103 -31.33 45.38 3.26
CA PRO A 103 -29.92 45.59 2.98
C PRO A 103 -29.18 44.29 2.62
N LEU A 104 -28.17 44.42 1.75
CA LEU A 104 -27.23 43.35 1.48
C LEU A 104 -26.28 43.22 2.68
N THR A 105 -26.23 42.04 3.29
CA THR A 105 -25.46 41.76 4.51
C THR A 105 -24.77 40.40 4.42
N PRO A 106 -23.72 40.16 5.23
CA PRO A 106 -23.11 38.82 5.38
C PRO A 106 -24.14 37.76 5.79
N ASP A 107 -25.05 38.07 6.72
CA ASP A 107 -26.15 37.18 7.13
C ASP A 107 -27.02 36.73 5.93
N ARG A 108 -27.19 37.59 4.92
CA ARG A 108 -27.92 37.24 3.69
C ARG A 108 -27.10 36.32 2.79
N ALA A 109 -25.78 36.49 2.71
CA ALA A 109 -24.92 35.54 2.03
C ALA A 109 -24.98 34.17 2.72
N GLY A 110 -24.87 34.13 4.05
CA GLY A 110 -25.05 32.93 4.85
C GLY A 110 -26.39 32.24 4.59
N LEU A 111 -27.51 32.97 4.59
CA LEU A 111 -28.83 32.43 4.24
C LEU A 111 -28.84 31.75 2.86
N LEU A 112 -28.28 32.39 1.84
CA LEU A 112 -28.22 31.84 0.49
C LEU A 112 -27.37 30.55 0.42
N LEU A 113 -26.27 30.49 1.20
CA LEU A 113 -25.45 29.28 1.34
C LEU A 113 -26.21 28.13 1.99
N HIS A 114 -27.00 28.41 3.01
CA HIS A 114 -27.87 27.39 3.63
C HIS A 114 -28.90 26.88 2.62
N ILE A 115 -29.52 27.75 1.82
CA ILE A 115 -30.43 27.32 0.73
C ILE A 115 -29.69 26.44 -0.27
N GLY A 116 -28.48 26.83 -0.68
CA GLY A 116 -27.63 26.06 -1.58
C GLY A 116 -27.34 24.65 -1.02
N SER A 117 -26.93 24.58 0.25
CA SER A 117 -26.64 23.33 0.96
C SER A 117 -27.85 22.40 1.05
N GLU A 118 -29.02 22.91 1.44
CA GLU A 118 -30.26 22.11 1.49
C GLU A 118 -30.68 21.61 0.10
N LEU A 119 -30.53 22.42 -0.94
CA LEU A 119 -30.79 22.00 -2.32
C LEU A 119 -29.82 20.92 -2.77
N GLY A 120 -28.54 21.04 -2.43
CA GLY A 120 -27.52 20.01 -2.66
C GLY A 120 -27.87 18.70 -1.95
N ALA A 121 -28.30 18.77 -0.69
CA ALA A 121 -28.75 17.59 0.07
C ALA A 121 -29.98 16.90 -0.55
N LEU A 122 -30.83 17.65 -1.27
CA LEU A 122 -31.94 17.11 -2.06
C LEU A 122 -31.55 16.64 -3.46
N GLY A 123 -30.29 16.79 -3.87
CA GLY A 123 -29.78 16.47 -5.19
C GLY A 123 -30.19 17.46 -6.29
N LYS A 124 -30.65 18.66 -5.94
CA LYS A 124 -31.05 19.72 -6.87
C LYS A 124 -29.85 20.62 -7.20
N LEU A 125 -28.85 20.03 -7.85
CA LEU A 125 -27.50 20.59 -7.95
C LEU A 125 -27.44 21.90 -8.74
N GLU A 126 -28.26 22.06 -9.77
CA GLU A 126 -28.32 23.29 -10.58
C GLU A 126 -28.88 24.47 -9.79
N GLU A 127 -29.96 24.24 -9.02
CA GLU A 127 -30.53 25.26 -8.14
C GLU A 127 -29.54 25.56 -6.99
N ALA A 128 -28.91 24.53 -6.42
CA ALA A 128 -27.91 24.68 -5.37
C ALA A 128 -26.75 25.57 -5.82
N GLU A 129 -26.22 25.32 -7.03
CA GLU A 129 -25.15 26.12 -7.62
C GLU A 129 -25.59 27.58 -7.84
N ALA A 130 -26.81 27.80 -8.35
CA ALA A 130 -27.32 29.14 -8.57
C ALA A 130 -27.40 29.97 -7.27
N TYR A 131 -27.89 29.38 -6.17
CA TYR A 131 -27.90 30.04 -4.86
C TYR A 131 -26.50 30.25 -4.29
N THR A 132 -25.62 29.25 -4.42
CA THR A 132 -24.25 29.33 -3.90
C THR A 132 -23.41 30.37 -4.65
N ARG A 133 -23.57 30.49 -5.98
CA ARG A 133 -22.94 31.55 -6.77
C ARG A 133 -23.46 32.95 -6.41
N ARG A 134 -24.77 33.10 -6.18
CA ARG A 134 -25.34 34.38 -5.67
C ARG A 134 -24.70 34.76 -4.33
N ALA A 135 -24.50 33.80 -3.43
CA ALA A 135 -23.83 34.05 -2.16
C ALA A 135 -22.35 34.41 -2.34
N LEU A 136 -21.62 33.71 -3.22
CA LEU A 136 -20.22 34.00 -3.56
C LEU A 136 -20.06 35.43 -4.09
N ASP A 137 -20.91 35.84 -5.04
CA ASP A 137 -20.89 37.18 -5.64
C ASP A 137 -21.21 38.26 -4.59
N LEU A 138 -22.17 37.97 -3.70
CA LEU A 138 -22.54 38.87 -2.62
C LEU A 138 -21.41 39.05 -1.61
N ALA A 139 -20.78 37.95 -1.15
CA ALA A 139 -19.64 37.99 -0.23
C ALA A 139 -18.45 38.75 -0.84
N ALA A 140 -18.18 38.53 -2.13
CA ALA A 140 -17.13 39.25 -2.86
C ALA A 140 -17.36 40.76 -2.94
N GLN A 141 -18.62 41.21 -3.01
CA GLN A 141 -18.99 42.63 -3.07
C GLN A 141 -18.96 43.31 -1.70
N LEU A 142 -19.38 42.62 -0.64
CA LEU A 142 -19.53 43.21 0.70
C LEU A 142 -18.20 43.29 1.44
N GLU A 143 -17.52 42.15 1.58
CA GLU A 143 -16.34 42.02 2.44
C GLU A 143 -15.08 41.58 1.68
N GLY A 144 -15.23 41.27 0.39
CA GLY A 144 -14.14 40.88 -0.49
C GLY A 144 -13.85 39.37 -0.47
N ARG A 145 -12.89 38.96 -1.29
CA ARG A 145 -12.54 37.53 -1.55
C ARG A 145 -11.77 36.84 -0.41
N GLN A 146 -11.62 37.48 0.73
CA GLN A 146 -10.97 36.92 1.92
C GLN A 146 -11.95 36.81 3.10
N SER A 147 -13.24 37.07 2.86
CA SER A 147 -14.30 36.92 3.86
C SER A 147 -14.62 35.44 4.11
N PRO A 148 -15.06 35.08 5.34
CA PRO A 148 -15.45 33.72 5.66
C PRO A 148 -16.61 33.22 4.78
N GLU A 149 -17.58 34.07 4.43
CA GLU A 149 -18.71 33.72 3.56
C GLU A 149 -18.25 33.43 2.13
N TYR A 150 -17.21 34.10 1.63
CA TYR A 150 -16.62 33.78 0.33
C TYR A 150 -15.96 32.39 0.36
N GLY A 151 -15.24 32.07 1.44
CA GLY A 151 -14.67 30.75 1.66
C GLY A 151 -15.74 29.65 1.76
N GLU A 152 -16.80 29.88 2.52
CA GLU A 152 -17.92 28.94 2.66
C GLU A 152 -18.65 28.72 1.32
N ALA A 153 -18.82 29.77 0.51
CA ALA A 153 -19.37 29.66 -0.83
C ALA A 153 -18.50 28.82 -1.77
N LEU A 154 -17.17 28.99 -1.72
CA LEU A 154 -16.25 28.13 -2.48
C LEU A 154 -16.32 26.67 -2.03
N TYR A 155 -16.38 26.43 -0.71
CA TYR A 155 -16.56 25.09 -0.16
C TYR A 155 -17.86 24.45 -0.65
N GLY A 156 -18.98 25.19 -0.59
CA GLY A 156 -20.28 24.74 -1.09
C GLY A 156 -20.25 24.39 -2.58
N LEU A 157 -19.61 25.21 -3.42
CA LEU A 157 -19.40 24.88 -4.84
C LEU A 157 -18.55 23.61 -5.00
N GLY A 158 -17.49 23.45 -4.21
CA GLY A 158 -16.68 22.23 -4.19
C GLY A 158 -17.49 20.96 -3.88
N ILE A 159 -18.40 21.03 -2.90
CA ILE A 159 -19.30 19.92 -2.57
C ILE A 159 -20.29 19.62 -3.72
N ILE A 160 -20.80 20.64 -4.39
CA ILE A 160 -21.68 20.46 -5.56
C ILE A 160 -20.93 19.76 -6.70
N GLU A 161 -19.69 20.16 -6.98
CA GLU A 161 -18.86 19.50 -8.00
C GLU A 161 -18.55 18.04 -7.61
N TYR A 162 -18.26 17.77 -6.34
CA TYR A 162 -18.12 16.40 -5.82
C TYR A 162 -19.40 15.57 -6.06
N GLN A 163 -20.58 16.10 -5.76
CA GLN A 163 -21.87 15.41 -5.96
C GLN A 163 -22.20 15.14 -7.43
N ARG A 164 -21.56 15.86 -8.36
CA ARG A 164 -21.64 15.62 -9.81
C ARG A 164 -20.62 14.61 -10.33
N GLY A 165 -19.78 14.06 -9.45
CA GLY A 165 -18.66 13.21 -9.85
C GLY A 165 -17.50 13.98 -10.48
N ARG A 166 -17.35 15.27 -10.17
CA ARG A 166 -16.30 16.16 -10.68
C ARG A 166 -15.30 16.52 -9.58
N GLN A 167 -14.58 15.50 -9.08
CA GLN A 167 -13.67 15.63 -7.95
C GLN A 167 -12.46 16.51 -8.25
N ILE A 168 -11.97 16.45 -9.48
CA ILE A 168 -10.87 17.26 -10.00
C ILE A 168 -11.23 18.75 -9.87
N GLU A 169 -12.41 19.15 -10.36
CA GLU A 169 -12.92 20.50 -10.29
C GLU A 169 -13.22 20.98 -8.85
N ALA A 170 -13.57 20.06 -7.95
CA ALA A 170 -13.82 20.36 -6.54
C ALA A 170 -12.56 20.73 -5.74
N ILE A 171 -11.42 20.09 -6.02
CA ILE A 171 -10.17 20.24 -5.25
C ILE A 171 -9.69 21.72 -5.16
N PRO A 172 -9.56 22.49 -6.25
CA PRO A 172 -9.09 23.87 -6.14
C PRO A 172 -10.04 24.76 -5.34
N LEU A 173 -11.36 24.56 -5.47
CA LEU A 173 -12.38 25.31 -4.73
C LEU A 173 -12.25 25.06 -3.22
N VAL A 174 -12.15 23.79 -2.82
CA VAL A 174 -12.01 23.42 -1.39
C VAL A 174 -10.65 23.84 -0.85
N THR A 175 -9.59 23.79 -1.65
CA THR A 175 -8.25 24.25 -1.24
C THR A 175 -8.24 25.74 -0.90
N GLU A 176 -8.84 26.58 -1.74
CA GLU A 176 -8.95 28.02 -1.50
C GLU A 176 -9.84 28.31 -0.28
N ALA A 177 -10.97 27.58 -0.14
CA ALA A 177 -11.85 27.69 1.02
C ALA A 177 -11.12 27.41 2.34
N VAL A 178 -10.33 26.33 2.41
CA VAL A 178 -9.52 25.97 3.59
C VAL A 178 -8.50 27.07 3.92
N ALA A 179 -7.86 27.66 2.92
CA ALA A 179 -6.89 28.73 3.12
C ALA A 179 -7.54 29.99 3.70
N ILE A 180 -8.71 30.37 3.18
CA ILE A 180 -9.49 31.52 3.68
C ILE A 180 -9.95 31.27 5.12
N ALA A 181 -10.54 30.11 5.41
CA ALA A 181 -11.00 29.76 6.75
C ALA A 181 -9.85 29.79 7.76
N ARG A 182 -8.69 29.22 7.40
CA ARG A 182 -7.50 29.23 8.27
C ARG A 182 -7.00 30.65 8.53
N ALA A 183 -6.96 31.50 7.51
CA ALA A 183 -6.54 32.89 7.66
C ALA A 183 -7.50 33.69 8.55
N HIS A 184 -8.81 33.49 8.37
CA HIS A 184 -9.84 34.11 9.20
C HIS A 184 -9.70 33.69 10.67
N ALA A 185 -9.66 32.38 10.92
CA ALA A 185 -9.55 31.82 12.27
C ALA A 185 -8.30 32.30 13.02
N LEU A 186 -7.15 32.45 12.33
CA LEU A 186 -5.93 33.01 12.93
C LEU A 186 -6.05 34.52 13.23
N ALA A 187 -6.84 35.25 12.46
CA ALA A 187 -7.00 36.70 12.62
C ALA A 187 -8.02 37.07 13.71
N THR A 188 -9.12 36.32 13.83
CA THR A 188 -10.24 36.65 14.72
C THR A 188 -10.28 35.80 15.99
N GLY A 189 -9.73 34.57 15.95
CA GLY A 189 -9.92 33.57 17.01
C GLY A 189 -11.31 32.94 17.00
N GLU A 190 -12.12 33.21 15.97
CA GLU A 190 -13.46 32.64 15.76
C GLU A 190 -13.41 31.52 14.70
N ASP A 191 -14.46 30.70 14.64
CA ASP A 191 -14.59 29.57 13.70
C ASP A 191 -13.32 28.68 13.58
N LEU A 192 -12.88 28.14 14.72
CA LEU A 192 -11.72 27.25 14.78
C LEU A 192 -12.00 25.86 14.18
N GLU A 193 -13.25 25.57 13.81
CA GLU A 193 -13.72 24.27 13.33
C GLU A 193 -13.55 24.13 11.80
N SER A 194 -14.03 25.09 11.02
CA SER A 194 -14.03 25.04 9.55
C SER A 194 -12.68 24.71 8.92
N PRO A 195 -11.53 25.26 9.39
CA PRO A 195 -10.23 24.93 8.82
C PRO A 195 -9.88 23.44 8.94
N ALA A 196 -10.30 22.79 10.02
CA ALA A 196 -10.09 21.35 10.20
C ALA A 196 -11.12 20.53 9.43
N ASP A 197 -12.39 20.93 9.45
CA ASP A 197 -13.47 20.18 8.81
C ASP A 197 -13.31 20.15 7.28
N TRP A 198 -13.11 21.31 6.67
CA TRP A 198 -12.96 21.41 5.21
C TRP A 198 -11.66 20.77 4.72
N ALA A 199 -10.60 20.78 5.54
CA ALA A 199 -9.36 20.08 5.23
C ALA A 199 -9.51 18.55 5.24
N MET A 200 -10.40 17.98 6.07
CA MET A 200 -10.74 16.56 5.97
C MET A 200 -11.42 16.24 4.63
N SER A 201 -12.36 17.08 4.20
CA SER A 201 -13.02 16.94 2.90
C SER A 201 -12.02 17.04 1.75
N LEU A 202 -11.07 17.98 1.82
CA LEU A 202 -9.98 18.10 0.85
C LEU A 202 -9.13 16.83 0.80
N ALA A 203 -8.77 16.28 1.96
CA ALA A 203 -7.97 15.06 2.03
C ALA A 203 -8.71 13.85 1.44
N ALA A 204 -10.02 13.75 1.64
CA ALA A 204 -10.85 12.73 1.00
C ALA A 204 -10.90 12.89 -0.53
N LEU A 205 -11.09 14.12 -1.04
CA LEU A 205 -11.05 14.40 -2.48
C LEU A 205 -9.70 14.04 -3.11
N GLN A 206 -8.59 14.38 -2.45
CA GLN A 206 -7.23 14.02 -2.88
C GLN A 206 -7.04 12.51 -2.95
N LEU A 207 -7.52 11.78 -1.95
CA LEU A 207 -7.48 10.31 -1.95
C LEU A 207 -8.28 9.73 -3.12
N TYR A 208 -9.45 10.30 -3.43
CA TYR A 208 -10.30 9.85 -4.52
C TYR A 208 -9.66 10.01 -5.91
N VAL A 209 -8.81 11.01 -6.12
CA VAL A 209 -8.02 11.16 -7.36
C VAL A 209 -6.67 10.43 -7.32
N SER A 210 -6.46 9.59 -6.30
CA SER A 210 -5.25 8.78 -6.05
C SER A 210 -3.99 9.57 -5.70
N ASP A 211 -4.16 10.69 -5.00
CA ASP A 211 -3.08 11.42 -4.34
C ASP A 211 -3.03 11.08 -2.84
N ALA A 212 -2.71 9.83 -2.52
CA ALA A 212 -2.68 9.33 -1.15
C ALA A 212 -1.61 10.02 -0.26
N GLU A 213 -0.51 10.50 -0.86
CA GLU A 213 0.53 11.22 -0.14
C GLU A 213 0.01 12.57 0.36
N THR A 214 -0.50 13.40 -0.57
CA THR A 214 -1.06 14.70 -0.20
C THR A 214 -2.27 14.52 0.70
N ALA A 215 -3.12 13.52 0.47
CA ALA A 215 -4.25 13.22 1.35
C ALA A 215 -3.81 12.96 2.80
N VAL A 216 -2.78 12.13 3.01
CA VAL A 216 -2.24 11.87 4.36
C VAL A 216 -1.64 13.13 4.98
N VAL A 217 -0.95 13.97 4.20
CA VAL A 217 -0.40 15.24 4.68
C VAL A 217 -1.53 16.18 5.11
N THR A 218 -2.50 16.43 4.24
CA THR A 218 -3.66 17.29 4.51
C THR A 218 -4.43 16.79 5.74
N ALA A 219 -4.66 15.48 5.87
CA ALA A 219 -5.34 14.90 7.02
C ALA A 219 -4.57 15.08 8.34
N ARG A 220 -3.24 14.96 8.30
CA ARG A 220 -2.39 15.23 9.47
C ARG A 220 -2.41 16.70 9.86
N GLU A 221 -2.39 17.61 8.89
CA GLU A 221 -2.52 19.04 9.15
C GLU A 221 -3.88 19.39 9.76
N ALA A 222 -4.96 18.79 9.28
CA ALA A 222 -6.30 18.96 9.84
C ALA A 222 -6.37 18.47 11.30
N ALA A 223 -5.82 17.29 11.59
CA ALA A 223 -5.77 16.74 12.95
C ALA A 223 -4.89 17.59 13.88
N ALA A 224 -3.73 18.06 13.41
CA ALA A 224 -2.85 18.93 14.18
C ALA A 224 -3.50 20.30 14.47
N TRP A 225 -4.21 20.85 13.49
CA TRP A 225 -4.99 22.07 13.70
C TRP A 225 -6.05 21.89 14.79
N ALA A 226 -6.86 20.83 14.68
CA ALA A 226 -7.90 20.54 15.66
C ALA A 226 -7.33 20.26 17.06
N GLU A 227 -6.18 19.61 17.17
CA GLU A 227 -5.49 19.37 18.43
C GLU A 227 -4.99 20.67 19.09
N ALA A 228 -4.45 21.60 18.30
CA ALA A 228 -3.90 22.85 18.81
C ALA A 228 -4.98 23.87 19.21
N HIS A 229 -6.15 23.85 18.57
CA HIS A 229 -7.15 24.91 18.71
C HIS A 229 -8.46 24.46 19.36
N LEU A 230 -8.75 23.14 19.41
CA LEU A 230 -10.02 22.63 19.94
C LEU A 230 -9.83 21.79 21.21
N PRO A 231 -10.77 21.85 22.17
CA PRO A 231 -10.75 21.02 23.38
C PRO A 231 -10.64 19.53 23.09
N GLU A 232 -10.11 18.75 24.04
CA GLU A 232 -9.81 17.33 23.82
C GLU A 232 -11.04 16.49 23.40
N ASN A 233 -12.21 16.80 23.96
CA ASN A 233 -13.46 16.09 23.69
C ASN A 233 -14.32 16.77 22.61
N HIS A 234 -13.75 17.74 21.89
CA HIS A 234 -14.46 18.46 20.84
C HIS A 234 -14.81 17.55 19.65
N ARG A 235 -16.04 17.65 19.11
CA ARG A 235 -16.57 16.78 18.04
C ARG A 235 -15.64 16.69 16.82
N VAL A 236 -15.13 17.85 16.36
CA VAL A 236 -14.25 17.97 15.19
C VAL A 236 -12.86 17.39 15.46
N ARG A 237 -12.34 17.48 16.70
CA ARG A 237 -11.06 16.86 17.07
C ARG A 237 -11.13 15.34 17.03
N VAL A 238 -12.24 14.76 17.50
CA VAL A 238 -12.48 13.32 17.39
C VAL A 238 -12.69 12.90 15.93
N ALA A 239 -13.40 13.70 15.14
CA ALA A 239 -13.63 13.44 13.72
C ALA A 239 -12.33 13.46 12.88
N THR A 240 -11.47 14.47 13.06
CA THR A 240 -10.17 14.55 12.38
C THR A 240 -9.26 13.38 12.72
N THR A 241 -9.26 12.92 13.97
CA THR A 241 -8.52 11.71 14.37
C THR A 241 -9.04 10.47 13.65
N GLN A 242 -10.36 10.30 13.57
CA GLN A 242 -10.98 9.20 12.84
C GLN A 242 -10.70 9.26 11.34
N GLN A 243 -10.79 10.45 10.72
CA GLN A 243 -10.57 10.61 9.29
C GLN A 243 -9.09 10.40 8.92
N LEU A 244 -8.15 10.89 9.74
CA LEU A 244 -6.74 10.54 9.59
C LEU A 244 -6.55 9.01 9.64
N GLY A 245 -7.18 8.34 10.60
CA GLY A 245 -7.16 6.87 10.67
C GLY A 245 -7.72 6.19 9.40
N ALA A 246 -8.84 6.69 8.86
CA ALA A 246 -9.44 6.16 7.65
C ALA A 246 -8.55 6.37 6.41
N ILE A 247 -8.01 7.58 6.22
CA ILE A 247 -7.11 7.91 5.11
C ILE A 247 -5.81 7.10 5.19
N LEU A 248 -5.27 6.90 6.41
CA LEU A 248 -4.13 6.02 6.62
C LEU A 248 -4.45 4.58 6.24
N ALA A 249 -5.64 4.07 6.58
CA ALA A 249 -6.06 2.72 6.19
C ALA A 249 -6.18 2.58 4.67
N GLU A 250 -6.79 3.55 3.99
CA GLU A 250 -6.89 3.58 2.52
C GLU A 250 -5.52 3.69 1.84
N ALA A 251 -4.57 4.38 2.46
CA ALA A 251 -3.17 4.42 2.04
C ALA A 251 -2.36 3.17 2.45
N GLY A 252 -3.00 2.09 2.92
CA GLY A 252 -2.37 0.82 3.31
C GLY A 252 -1.58 0.87 4.63
N GLN A 253 -1.70 1.92 5.43
CA GLN A 253 -0.95 2.15 6.67
C GLN A 253 -1.67 1.61 7.91
N TYR A 254 -2.11 0.35 7.86
CA TYR A 254 -3.00 -0.23 8.89
C TYR A 254 -2.44 -0.18 10.31
N GLY A 255 -1.11 -0.34 10.48
CA GLY A 255 -0.45 -0.27 11.78
C GLY A 255 -0.53 1.10 12.47
N GLN A 256 -0.64 2.19 11.69
CA GLN A 256 -0.90 3.54 12.20
C GLN A 256 -2.41 3.82 12.30
N ALA A 257 -3.21 3.29 11.35
CA ALA A 257 -4.64 3.54 11.29
C ALA A 257 -5.42 2.92 12.45
N ILE A 258 -5.19 1.63 12.75
CA ILE A 258 -6.01 0.86 13.71
C ILE A 258 -6.00 1.49 15.12
N PRO A 259 -4.85 1.90 15.70
CA PRO A 259 -4.83 2.55 17.02
C PRO A 259 -5.64 3.85 17.06
N LEU A 260 -5.53 4.69 16.02
CA LEU A 260 -6.26 5.95 15.92
C LEU A 260 -7.76 5.71 15.82
N LEU A 261 -8.17 4.75 14.99
CA LEU A 261 -9.58 4.40 14.79
C LEU A 261 -10.21 3.80 16.06
N ARG A 262 -9.49 2.95 16.80
CA ARG A 262 -9.93 2.43 18.11
C ARG A 262 -10.10 3.57 19.12
N ALA A 263 -9.11 4.46 19.24
CA ALA A 263 -9.18 5.58 20.16
C ALA A 263 -10.35 6.52 19.86
N ALA A 264 -10.57 6.85 18.58
CA ALA A 264 -11.69 7.70 18.17
C ALA A 264 -13.05 7.03 18.43
N LEU A 265 -13.19 5.73 18.16
CA LEU A 265 -14.42 4.97 18.43
C LEU A 265 -14.75 4.96 19.93
N GLU A 266 -13.78 4.72 20.80
CA GLU A 266 -14.00 4.71 22.25
C GLU A 266 -14.39 6.10 22.77
N LYS A 267 -13.75 7.17 22.28
CA LYS A 267 -14.17 8.56 22.60
C LYS A 267 -15.60 8.84 22.15
N ARG A 268 -15.99 8.43 20.94
CA ARG A 268 -17.37 8.61 20.44
C ARG A 268 -18.38 7.79 21.24
N ARG A 269 -18.07 6.56 21.63
CA ARG A 269 -18.96 5.72 22.47
C ARG A 269 -19.25 6.34 23.83
N ALA A 270 -18.31 7.10 24.38
CA ALA A 270 -18.48 7.77 25.67
C ALA A 270 -19.42 8.99 25.61
N ILE A 271 -19.59 9.61 24.44
CA ILE A 271 -20.31 10.89 24.28
C ILE A 271 -21.57 10.80 23.40
N LEU A 272 -21.71 9.77 22.56
CA LEU A 272 -22.82 9.61 21.62
C LEU A 272 -23.77 8.47 22.02
N PRO A 273 -25.07 8.58 21.70
CA PRO A 273 -26.02 7.47 21.81
C PRO A 273 -25.57 6.24 21.00
N PRO A 274 -25.87 5.00 21.45
CA PRO A 274 -25.44 3.76 20.78
C PRO A 274 -25.90 3.60 19.32
N ASP A 275 -26.99 4.26 18.95
CA ASP A 275 -27.59 4.25 17.61
C ASP A 275 -27.17 5.46 16.75
N SER A 276 -26.15 6.20 17.19
CA SER A 276 -25.66 7.37 16.44
C SER A 276 -25.00 6.95 15.11
N PRO A 277 -25.35 7.59 13.98
CA PRO A 277 -24.69 7.37 12.69
C PRO A 277 -23.17 7.59 12.70
N GLN A 278 -22.69 8.49 13.55
CA GLN A 278 -21.25 8.77 13.70
C GLN A 278 -20.50 7.59 14.33
N LEU A 279 -21.16 6.77 15.16
CA LEU A 279 -20.58 5.51 15.63
C LEU A 279 -20.47 4.50 14.49
N ALA A 280 -21.48 4.42 13.63
CA ALA A 280 -21.47 3.50 12.50
C ALA A 280 -20.36 3.82 11.48
N ILE A 281 -20.06 5.11 11.24
CA ILE A 281 -18.88 5.51 10.44
C ILE A 281 -17.58 5.01 11.08
N SER A 282 -17.41 5.20 12.39
CA SER A 282 -16.21 4.73 13.10
C SER A 282 -16.06 3.21 13.09
N LEU A 283 -17.17 2.49 13.29
CA LEU A 283 -17.21 1.02 13.21
C LEU A 283 -16.82 0.55 11.80
N HIS A 284 -17.34 1.20 10.76
CA HIS A 284 -16.98 0.91 9.37
C HIS A 284 -15.49 1.13 9.11
N SER A 285 -14.94 2.30 9.46
CA SER A 285 -13.52 2.61 9.21
C SER A 285 -12.59 1.64 9.94
N LEU A 286 -12.91 1.28 11.20
CA LEU A 286 -12.14 0.29 11.94
C LEU A 286 -12.27 -1.11 11.33
N GLY A 287 -13.49 -1.50 10.94
CA GLY A 287 -13.74 -2.76 10.22
C GLY A 287 -12.93 -2.84 8.92
N TYR A 288 -12.88 -1.76 8.15
CA TYR A 288 -12.08 -1.64 6.93
C TYR A 288 -10.59 -1.82 7.18
N ALA A 289 -10.05 -1.13 8.18
CA ALA A 289 -8.63 -1.25 8.53
C ALA A 289 -8.27 -2.67 9.01
N LEU A 290 -9.12 -3.30 9.82
CA LEU A 290 -8.92 -4.67 10.32
C LEU A 290 -9.04 -5.72 9.21
N ASP A 291 -10.04 -5.59 8.34
CA ASP A 291 -10.29 -6.50 7.23
C ASP A 291 -9.09 -6.54 6.27
N ASN A 292 -8.60 -5.37 5.87
CA ASN A 292 -7.44 -5.26 4.98
C ASN A 292 -6.10 -5.54 5.68
N ALA A 293 -6.06 -5.54 7.02
CA ALA A 293 -4.94 -6.06 7.80
C ALA A 293 -5.01 -7.58 8.03
N GLY A 294 -6.01 -8.28 7.48
CA GLY A 294 -6.18 -9.74 7.61
C GLY A 294 -6.96 -10.18 8.84
N MET A 295 -7.38 -9.26 9.71
CA MET A 295 -8.16 -9.54 10.94
C MET A 295 -9.66 -9.63 10.67
N ARG A 296 -10.05 -10.41 9.65
CA ARG A 296 -11.42 -10.45 9.11
C ARG A 296 -12.49 -10.90 10.13
N ALA A 297 -12.11 -11.77 11.06
CA ALA A 297 -13.00 -12.25 12.12
C ALA A 297 -13.42 -11.12 13.09
N GLU A 298 -12.56 -10.13 13.30
CA GLU A 298 -12.89 -8.95 14.13
C GLU A 298 -13.65 -7.90 13.32
N ALA A 299 -13.41 -7.81 12.00
CA ALA A 299 -14.05 -6.84 11.12
C ALA A 299 -15.56 -7.13 10.87
N GLY A 300 -15.93 -8.40 10.68
CA GLY A 300 -17.30 -8.81 10.34
C GLY A 300 -18.38 -8.21 11.27
N PRO A 301 -18.29 -8.42 12.60
CA PRO A 301 -19.27 -7.86 13.55
C PRO A 301 -19.35 -6.32 13.53
N LEU A 302 -18.26 -5.63 13.20
CA LEU A 302 -18.23 -4.16 13.11
C LEU A 302 -19.02 -3.68 11.90
N TYR A 303 -18.87 -4.35 10.75
CA TYR A 303 -19.68 -4.04 9.56
C TYR A 303 -21.17 -4.31 9.78
N ASP A 304 -21.51 -5.43 10.41
CA ASP A 304 -22.91 -5.77 10.71
C ASP A 304 -23.55 -4.72 11.64
N SER A 305 -22.81 -4.29 12.66
CA SER A 305 -23.26 -3.24 13.58
C SER A 305 -23.43 -1.90 12.87
N ALA A 306 -22.49 -1.52 11.99
CA ALA A 306 -22.57 -0.28 11.23
C ALA A 306 -23.80 -0.25 10.31
N VAL A 307 -24.05 -1.34 9.57
CA VAL A 307 -25.22 -1.44 8.68
C VAL A 307 -26.52 -1.38 9.49
N ALA A 308 -26.62 -2.11 10.61
CA ALA A 308 -27.82 -2.10 11.44
C ALA A 308 -28.18 -0.70 11.96
N ILE A 309 -27.19 0.11 12.36
CA ILE A 309 -27.40 1.49 12.81
C ILE A 309 -27.93 2.37 11.67
N PHE A 310 -27.33 2.30 10.48
CA PHE A 310 -27.78 3.10 9.33
C PHE A 310 -29.13 2.65 8.77
N GLU A 311 -29.47 1.35 8.85
CA GLU A 311 -30.78 0.85 8.44
C GLU A 311 -31.91 1.30 9.38
N ALA A 312 -31.62 1.49 10.67
CA ALA A 312 -32.58 1.99 11.65
C ALA A 312 -32.89 3.49 11.47
N HIS A 313 -31.97 4.26 10.87
CA HIS A 313 -32.05 5.72 10.72
C HIS A 313 -31.81 6.19 9.27
N PRO A 314 -32.72 5.88 8.32
CA PRO A 314 -32.51 6.19 6.92
C PRO A 314 -32.64 7.71 6.62
N ASP A 315 -31.51 8.42 6.64
CA ASP A 315 -31.38 9.79 6.10
C ASP A 315 -30.61 9.77 4.77
N ARG A 316 -31.04 10.59 3.80
CA ARG A 316 -30.39 10.76 2.50
C ARG A 316 -28.95 11.24 2.63
N ARG A 317 -28.63 12.08 3.63
CA ARG A 317 -27.24 12.54 3.89
C ARG A 317 -26.30 11.39 4.31
N GLN A 318 -26.88 10.28 4.77
CA GLN A 318 -26.21 9.15 5.38
C GLN A 318 -26.20 7.90 4.50
N ALA A 319 -27.08 7.85 3.50
CA ALA A 319 -27.33 6.66 2.70
C ALA A 319 -26.18 6.27 1.74
N ASN A 320 -25.31 7.22 1.36
CA ASN A 320 -24.08 6.92 0.63
C ASN A 320 -23.11 6.05 1.46
N GLY A 321 -23.04 6.31 2.78
CA GLY A 321 -22.29 5.46 3.71
C GLY A 321 -22.86 4.05 3.81
N LEU A 322 -24.19 3.93 3.80
CA LEU A 322 -24.89 2.64 3.86
C LEU A 322 -24.57 1.74 2.66
N ALA A 323 -24.57 2.26 1.43
CA ALA A 323 -24.22 1.49 0.24
C ALA A 323 -22.80 0.90 0.35
N THR A 324 -21.83 1.70 0.79
CA THR A 324 -20.45 1.27 1.01
C THR A 324 -20.36 0.18 2.09
N MET A 325 -21.08 0.33 3.21
CA MET A 325 -21.12 -0.65 4.30
C MET A 325 -21.74 -1.99 3.87
N ILE A 326 -22.86 -1.95 3.14
CA ILE A 326 -23.47 -3.16 2.55
C ILE A 326 -22.48 -3.83 1.57
N GLY A 327 -21.73 -3.03 0.80
CA GLY A 327 -20.65 -3.51 -0.04
C GLY A 327 -19.57 -4.29 0.73
N GLN A 328 -19.22 -3.85 1.95
CA GLN A 328 -18.29 -4.58 2.81
C GLN A 328 -18.90 -5.88 3.38
N GLN A 329 -20.17 -5.89 3.75
CA GLN A 329 -20.86 -7.15 4.10
C GLN A 329 -20.86 -8.14 2.93
N ALA A 330 -21.05 -7.66 1.70
CA ALA A 330 -20.98 -8.51 0.50
C ALA A 330 -19.57 -9.09 0.28
N ARG A 331 -18.53 -8.31 0.59
CA ARG A 331 -17.14 -8.78 0.60
C ARG A 331 -16.94 -9.87 1.65
N MET A 332 -17.50 -9.72 2.85
CA MET A 332 -17.44 -10.73 3.92
C MET A 332 -18.16 -12.02 3.52
N ALA A 333 -19.35 -11.92 2.91
CA ALA A 333 -20.08 -13.07 2.39
C ALA A 333 -19.28 -13.81 1.31
N THR A 334 -18.63 -13.08 0.40
CA THR A 334 -17.74 -13.67 -0.61
C THR A 334 -16.59 -14.44 0.04
N TRP A 335 -15.96 -13.86 1.07
CA TRP A 335 -14.87 -14.52 1.81
C TRP A 335 -15.33 -15.79 2.53
N GLN A 336 -16.56 -15.81 3.03
CA GLN A 336 -17.18 -16.99 3.64
C GLN A 336 -17.62 -18.05 2.62
N GLY A 337 -17.51 -17.76 1.32
CA GLY A 337 -17.94 -18.64 0.22
C GLY A 337 -19.43 -18.56 -0.11
N ASP A 338 -20.18 -17.63 0.49
CA ASP A 338 -21.60 -17.42 0.25
C ASP A 338 -21.81 -16.44 -0.92
N SER A 339 -21.64 -16.95 -2.14
CA SER A 339 -21.73 -16.18 -3.38
C SER A 339 -23.13 -15.61 -3.63
N ASP A 340 -24.19 -16.32 -3.24
CA ASP A 340 -25.57 -15.88 -3.44
C ASP A 340 -25.90 -14.69 -2.53
N LYS A 341 -25.56 -14.79 -1.24
CA LYS A 341 -25.70 -13.67 -0.31
C LYS A 341 -24.85 -12.48 -0.75
N ALA A 342 -23.62 -12.73 -1.20
CA ALA A 342 -22.76 -11.66 -1.72
C ALA A 342 -23.40 -10.93 -2.91
N LEU A 343 -23.92 -11.66 -3.89
CA LEU A 343 -24.58 -11.08 -5.07
C LEU A 343 -25.83 -10.29 -4.67
N ALA A 344 -26.65 -10.81 -3.76
CA ALA A 344 -27.84 -10.12 -3.24
C ALA A 344 -27.46 -8.81 -2.52
N LEU A 345 -26.43 -8.84 -1.68
CA LEU A 345 -25.93 -7.65 -1.01
C LEU A 345 -25.33 -6.63 -1.99
N ARG A 346 -24.61 -7.07 -3.04
CA ARG A 346 -24.11 -6.15 -4.09
C ARG A 346 -25.23 -5.46 -4.86
N ARG A 347 -26.31 -6.18 -5.20
CA ARG A 347 -27.51 -5.58 -5.80
C ARG A 347 -28.12 -4.54 -4.88
N LYS A 348 -28.34 -4.90 -3.60
CA LYS A 348 -28.85 -3.98 -2.59
C LYS A 348 -27.98 -2.72 -2.44
N ALA A 349 -26.66 -2.87 -2.43
CA ALA A 349 -25.73 -1.74 -2.35
C ALA A 349 -25.89 -0.79 -3.54
N LEU A 350 -26.00 -1.32 -4.78
CA LEU A 350 -26.23 -0.50 -5.97
C LEU A 350 -27.60 0.18 -5.96
N ASP A 351 -28.65 -0.53 -5.54
CA ASP A 351 -30.00 0.03 -5.43
C ASP A 351 -30.04 1.19 -4.42
N VAL A 352 -29.38 1.02 -3.27
CA VAL A 352 -29.22 2.08 -2.27
C VAL A 352 -28.43 3.25 -2.85
N ALA A 353 -27.28 3.00 -3.49
CA ALA A 353 -26.46 4.06 -4.10
C ALA A 353 -27.28 4.88 -5.11
N ARG A 354 -27.93 4.22 -6.09
CA ARG A 354 -28.75 4.88 -7.12
C ARG A 354 -29.94 5.64 -6.56
N LYS A 355 -30.53 5.16 -5.45
CA LYS A 355 -31.67 5.83 -4.82
C LYS A 355 -31.29 7.16 -4.19
N TYR A 356 -30.09 7.28 -3.63
CA TYR A 356 -29.71 8.42 -2.79
C TYR A 356 -28.67 9.35 -3.40
N SER A 357 -27.84 8.88 -4.34
CA SER A 357 -26.93 9.72 -5.12
C SER A 357 -27.68 10.70 -6.03
N ALA A 358 -27.08 11.87 -6.25
CA ALA A 358 -27.65 12.92 -7.09
C ALA A 358 -27.36 12.72 -8.59
N SER A 359 -26.34 11.92 -8.93
CA SER A 359 -25.91 11.63 -10.29
C SER A 359 -25.49 10.15 -10.40
N PRO A 360 -25.69 9.52 -11.58
CA PRO A 360 -25.17 8.18 -11.84
C PRO A 360 -23.64 8.14 -11.90
N GLU A 361 -22.98 9.27 -12.18
CA GLU A 361 -21.53 9.45 -12.14
C GLU A 361 -20.97 9.64 -10.72
N ASP A 362 -21.81 9.66 -9.68
CA ASP A 362 -21.38 9.64 -8.29
C ASP A 362 -20.52 8.39 -8.03
N GLN A 363 -19.36 8.60 -7.42
CA GLN A 363 -18.38 7.56 -7.14
C GLN A 363 -18.95 6.36 -6.37
N VAL A 364 -19.92 6.57 -5.46
CA VAL A 364 -20.54 5.47 -4.71
C VAL A 364 -21.34 4.55 -5.65
N VAL A 365 -22.00 5.13 -6.66
CA VAL A 365 -22.70 4.39 -7.71
C VAL A 365 -21.68 3.62 -8.55
N LEU A 366 -20.66 4.29 -9.10
CA LEU A 366 -19.65 3.65 -9.94
C LEU A 366 -18.93 2.49 -9.20
N THR A 367 -18.67 2.68 -7.91
CA THR A 367 -18.09 1.67 -7.02
C THR A 367 -19.01 0.47 -6.83
N ALA A 368 -20.29 0.71 -6.60
CA ALA A 368 -21.28 -0.35 -6.49
C ALA A 368 -21.44 -1.10 -7.82
N GLU A 369 -21.38 -0.40 -8.96
CA GLU A 369 -21.50 -0.96 -10.31
C GLU A 369 -20.37 -1.94 -10.64
N TYR A 370 -19.09 -1.53 -10.57
CA TYR A 370 -18.01 -2.45 -10.91
C TYR A 370 -17.90 -3.62 -9.92
N ASN A 371 -18.27 -3.42 -8.64
CA ASN A 371 -18.29 -4.50 -7.66
C ASN A 371 -19.44 -5.49 -7.89
N LEU A 372 -20.62 -5.01 -8.30
CA LEU A 372 -21.73 -5.87 -8.70
C LEU A 372 -21.38 -6.61 -10.00
N ALA A 373 -20.80 -5.92 -10.98
CA ALA A 373 -20.34 -6.54 -12.22
C ALA A 373 -19.34 -7.67 -11.95
N ALA A 374 -18.35 -7.46 -11.07
CA ALA A 374 -17.43 -8.53 -10.67
C ALA A 374 -18.14 -9.73 -10.01
N ALA A 375 -19.23 -9.51 -9.27
CA ALA A 375 -20.05 -10.60 -8.72
C ALA A 375 -20.90 -11.30 -9.79
N LEU A 376 -21.45 -10.56 -10.76
CA LEU A 376 -22.21 -11.08 -11.89
C LEU A 376 -21.34 -11.92 -12.82
N MET A 377 -20.13 -11.47 -13.13
CA MET A 377 -19.15 -12.23 -13.92
C MET A 377 -18.82 -13.57 -13.26
N ARG A 378 -18.60 -13.59 -11.94
CA ARG A 378 -18.40 -14.85 -11.18
C ARG A 378 -19.61 -15.77 -11.23
N ALA A 379 -20.81 -15.22 -11.41
CA ALA A 379 -22.05 -15.97 -11.58
C ALA A 379 -22.34 -16.33 -13.05
N GLY A 380 -21.45 -15.99 -14.00
CA GLY A 380 -21.63 -16.23 -15.44
C GLY A 380 -22.70 -15.34 -16.09
N ARG A 381 -22.99 -14.18 -15.51
CA ARG A 381 -24.04 -13.24 -15.97
C ARG A 381 -23.40 -12.01 -16.63
N ASP A 382 -22.60 -12.26 -17.66
CA ASP A 382 -21.76 -11.24 -18.31
C ASP A 382 -22.59 -10.16 -19.02
N ASP A 383 -23.74 -10.53 -19.61
CA ASP A 383 -24.69 -9.60 -20.24
C ASP A 383 -25.20 -8.52 -19.26
N GLU A 384 -25.37 -8.86 -17.98
CA GLU A 384 -25.76 -7.90 -16.93
C GLU A 384 -24.55 -7.11 -16.40
N ALA A 385 -23.34 -7.67 -16.46
CA ALA A 385 -22.13 -7.03 -15.98
C ALA A 385 -21.62 -5.95 -16.95
N ARG A 386 -21.68 -6.20 -18.26
CA ARG A 386 -21.16 -5.32 -19.31
C ARG A 386 -21.67 -3.87 -19.22
N PRO A 387 -22.98 -3.57 -19.19
CA PRO A 387 -23.45 -2.18 -19.15
C PRO A 387 -22.99 -1.44 -17.88
N LEU A 388 -22.86 -2.14 -16.76
CA LEU A 388 -22.35 -1.56 -15.50
C LEU A 388 -20.86 -1.21 -15.61
N LEU A 389 -20.05 -2.08 -16.20
CA LEU A 389 -18.62 -1.85 -16.39
C LEU A 389 -18.34 -0.74 -17.39
N THR A 390 -19.04 -0.73 -18.53
CA THR A 390 -18.87 0.29 -19.56
C THR A 390 -19.19 1.68 -19.00
N HIS A 391 -20.31 1.81 -18.27
CA HIS A 391 -20.66 3.07 -17.62
C HIS A 391 -19.62 3.49 -16.57
N ALA A 392 -19.27 2.58 -15.64
CA ALA A 392 -18.27 2.86 -14.60
C ALA A 392 -16.91 3.26 -15.17
N ARG A 393 -16.41 2.56 -16.19
CA ARG A 393 -15.11 2.86 -16.82
C ARG A 393 -15.13 4.23 -17.50
N GLN A 394 -16.16 4.53 -18.28
CA GLN A 394 -16.26 5.82 -19.01
C GLN A 394 -16.36 7.00 -18.04
N ALA A 395 -17.18 6.88 -16.99
CA ALA A 395 -17.30 7.93 -15.99
C ALA A 395 -15.98 8.13 -15.22
N LEU A 396 -15.33 7.05 -14.77
CA LEU A 396 -14.05 7.12 -14.06
C LEU A 396 -12.90 7.63 -14.95
N GLU A 397 -12.94 7.39 -16.26
CA GLU A 397 -11.95 7.91 -17.20
C GLU A 397 -11.95 9.44 -17.28
N ILE A 398 -13.12 10.05 -17.09
CA ILE A 398 -13.31 11.51 -17.11
C ILE A 398 -12.98 12.11 -15.74
N SER A 399 -13.42 11.47 -14.65
CA SER A 399 -13.37 12.07 -13.30
C SER A 399 -12.11 11.76 -12.49
N THR A 400 -11.27 10.82 -12.93
CA THR A 400 -10.10 10.36 -12.16
C THR A 400 -8.80 10.32 -12.97
N THR A 401 -7.68 10.33 -12.25
CA THR A 401 -6.35 10.20 -12.85
C THR A 401 -6.15 8.82 -13.51
N PRO A 402 -5.26 8.67 -14.51
CA PRO A 402 -5.00 7.38 -15.16
C PRO A 402 -4.50 6.26 -14.24
N THR A 403 -3.90 6.61 -13.10
CA THR A 403 -3.44 5.64 -12.09
C THR A 403 -4.49 5.34 -11.02
N ASN A 404 -5.72 5.84 -11.19
CA ASN A 404 -6.77 5.64 -10.20
C ASN A 404 -7.18 4.16 -10.08
N ARG A 405 -7.27 3.68 -8.83
CA ARG A 405 -7.60 2.28 -8.53
C ARG A 405 -8.94 1.85 -9.11
N ALA A 406 -9.98 2.65 -8.94
CA ALA A 406 -11.32 2.32 -9.42
C ALA A 406 -11.34 2.28 -10.96
N ARG A 407 -10.70 3.26 -11.61
CA ARG A 407 -10.56 3.28 -13.08
C ARG A 407 -9.85 2.05 -13.62
N ILE A 408 -8.70 1.68 -13.03
CA ILE A 408 -7.94 0.49 -13.42
C ILE A 408 -8.77 -0.77 -13.17
N THR A 409 -9.47 -0.85 -12.03
CA THR A 409 -10.32 -2.00 -11.67
C THR A 409 -11.47 -2.18 -12.66
N ALA A 410 -12.20 -1.11 -12.98
CA ALA A 410 -13.29 -1.17 -13.96
C ALA A 410 -12.78 -1.57 -15.34
N THR A 411 -11.66 -0.98 -15.80
CA THR A 411 -11.03 -1.32 -17.08
C THR A 411 -10.57 -2.78 -17.12
N LEU A 412 -10.03 -3.26 -16.01
CA LEU A 412 -9.57 -4.63 -15.86
C LEU A 412 -10.71 -5.66 -15.93
N LEU A 413 -11.83 -5.37 -15.26
CA LEU A 413 -13.01 -6.22 -15.32
C LEU A 413 -13.61 -6.23 -16.72
N GLU A 414 -13.70 -5.08 -17.40
CA GLU A 414 -14.21 -4.99 -18.77
C GLU A 414 -13.30 -5.73 -19.76
N ALA A 415 -11.97 -5.58 -19.65
CA ALA A 415 -11.02 -6.33 -20.48
C ALA A 415 -11.13 -7.84 -20.29
N ARG A 416 -11.45 -8.32 -19.07
CA ARG A 416 -11.68 -9.75 -18.82
C ARG A 416 -12.90 -10.24 -19.59
N LEU A 417 -13.96 -9.44 -19.60
CA LEU A 417 -15.21 -9.74 -20.27
C LEU A 417 -14.99 -9.79 -21.79
N ASP A 418 -14.31 -8.79 -22.36
CA ASP A 418 -13.89 -8.76 -23.77
C ASP A 418 -13.03 -9.98 -24.15
N ALA A 419 -12.06 -10.36 -23.30
CA ALA A 419 -11.23 -11.54 -23.53
C ALA A 419 -12.06 -12.84 -23.56
N SER A 420 -13.03 -12.97 -22.65
CA SER A 420 -13.94 -14.13 -22.58
C SER A 420 -14.88 -14.23 -23.78
N GLU A 421 -15.25 -13.11 -24.38
CA GLU A 421 -16.10 -13.01 -25.58
C GLU A 421 -15.31 -13.22 -26.90
N ARG A 422 -14.06 -13.69 -26.81
CA ARG A 422 -13.14 -13.95 -27.94
C ARG A 422 -12.63 -12.68 -28.64
N GLU A 423 -12.51 -11.58 -27.90
CA GLU A 423 -11.82 -10.37 -28.34
C GLU A 423 -10.49 -10.13 -27.58
N PRO A 424 -9.60 -11.15 -27.40
CA PRO A 424 -8.45 -11.02 -26.51
C PRO A 424 -7.41 -10.01 -27.01
N VAL A 425 -7.36 -9.71 -28.31
CA VAL A 425 -6.47 -8.69 -28.88
C VAL A 425 -6.92 -7.29 -28.48
N GLN A 426 -8.23 -7.02 -28.51
CA GLN A 426 -8.80 -5.74 -28.10
C GLN A 426 -8.66 -5.55 -26.59
N ALA A 427 -8.97 -6.59 -25.82
CA ALA A 427 -8.76 -6.62 -24.38
C ALA A 427 -7.30 -6.33 -24.00
N LEU A 428 -6.35 -6.96 -24.70
CA LEU A 428 -4.92 -6.74 -24.48
C LEU A 428 -4.50 -5.31 -24.78
N ALA A 429 -4.98 -4.73 -25.88
CA ALA A 429 -4.67 -3.35 -26.25
C ALA A 429 -5.21 -2.35 -25.21
N MET A 430 -6.46 -2.54 -24.79
CA MET A 430 -7.11 -1.72 -23.75
C MET A 430 -6.34 -1.79 -22.42
N LEU A 431 -6.02 -3.00 -21.96
CA LEU A 431 -5.33 -3.20 -20.68
C LEU A 431 -3.88 -2.68 -20.73
N SER A 432 -3.18 -2.88 -21.85
CA SER A 432 -1.82 -2.35 -22.06
C SER A 432 -1.79 -0.82 -22.00
N GLN A 433 -2.75 -0.16 -22.62
CA GLN A 433 -2.86 1.30 -22.61
C GLN A 433 -3.18 1.82 -21.20
N ALA A 434 -4.11 1.18 -20.49
CA ALA A 434 -4.50 1.56 -19.14
C ALA A 434 -3.37 1.40 -18.12
N LEU A 435 -2.55 0.35 -18.24
CA LEU A 435 -1.45 0.08 -17.31
C LEU A 435 -0.14 0.82 -17.65
N ALA A 436 -0.02 1.45 -18.83
CA ALA A 436 1.22 2.13 -19.23
C ALA A 436 1.64 3.30 -18.30
N PRO A 437 0.74 4.19 -17.82
CA PRO A 437 1.11 5.24 -16.87
C PRO A 437 1.57 4.67 -15.53
N LEU A 438 0.87 3.64 -15.04
CA LEU A 438 1.22 2.94 -13.80
C LEU A 438 2.57 2.23 -13.92
N ARG A 439 2.82 1.51 -15.02
CA ARG A 439 4.11 0.89 -15.32
C ARG A 439 5.23 1.94 -15.29
N THR A 440 5.03 3.10 -15.91
CA THR A 440 6.01 4.20 -15.87
C THR A 440 6.28 4.64 -14.43
N ARG A 441 5.24 4.87 -13.62
CA ARG A 441 5.36 5.31 -12.22
C ARG A 441 6.04 4.27 -11.32
N LEU A 442 5.76 2.99 -11.54
CA LEU A 442 6.39 1.86 -10.82
C LEU A 442 7.88 1.71 -11.15
N LEU A 443 8.28 2.06 -12.37
CA LEU A 443 9.67 2.00 -12.81
C LEU A 443 10.43 3.31 -12.57
N ASP A 444 9.72 4.39 -12.22
CA ASP A 444 10.30 5.68 -11.92
C ASP A 444 11.07 5.63 -10.60
N ARG A 445 12.36 5.93 -10.69
CA ARG A 445 13.30 5.94 -9.57
C ARG A 445 13.15 7.19 -8.69
N ALA A 446 12.47 8.22 -9.19
CA ALA A 446 12.12 9.40 -8.40
C ALA A 446 10.95 9.14 -7.45
N THR A 447 10.11 8.15 -7.75
CA THR A 447 9.00 7.72 -6.89
C THR A 447 9.56 7.17 -5.57
N ALA A 448 8.96 7.57 -4.45
CA ALA A 448 9.41 7.03 -3.17
C ALA A 448 9.16 5.52 -3.16
N ARG A 449 10.18 4.77 -2.76
CA ARG A 449 10.18 3.31 -2.73
C ARG A 449 8.95 2.72 -2.03
N ARG A 450 8.56 3.33 -0.92
CA ARG A 450 7.38 2.92 -0.17
C ARG A 450 6.13 2.93 -1.05
N ASP A 451 5.97 3.97 -1.85
CA ASP A 451 4.82 4.13 -2.73
C ASP A 451 4.88 3.13 -3.87
N VAL A 452 6.09 2.85 -4.39
CA VAL A 452 6.25 1.80 -5.40
C VAL A 452 5.88 0.42 -4.85
N LEU A 453 6.30 0.09 -3.63
CA LEU A 453 5.93 -1.17 -2.99
C LEU A 453 4.41 -1.25 -2.75
N ALA A 454 3.79 -0.15 -2.31
CA ALA A 454 2.35 -0.07 -2.13
C ALA A 454 1.60 -0.27 -3.47
N MET A 455 1.98 0.48 -4.51
CA MET A 455 1.39 0.38 -5.85
C MET A 455 1.63 -1.00 -6.49
N ALA A 456 2.84 -1.56 -6.35
CA ALA A 456 3.16 -2.87 -6.92
C ALA A 456 2.33 -3.98 -6.28
N GLY A 457 2.12 -3.91 -4.96
CA GLY A 457 1.21 -4.81 -4.26
C GLY A 457 -0.25 -4.61 -4.69
N GLU A 458 -0.71 -3.37 -4.75
CA GLU A 458 -2.09 -3.00 -5.12
C GLU A 458 -2.46 -3.45 -6.54
N PHE A 459 -1.57 -3.24 -7.51
CA PHE A 459 -1.84 -3.49 -8.93
C PHE A 459 -1.24 -4.80 -9.47
N ARG A 460 -0.72 -5.67 -8.58
CA ARG A 460 -0.21 -6.99 -8.95
C ARG A 460 -1.22 -7.79 -9.79
N ALA A 461 -2.48 -7.85 -9.34
CA ALA A 461 -3.54 -8.57 -10.05
C ALA A 461 -3.77 -8.02 -11.47
N ALA A 462 -3.54 -6.73 -11.70
CA ALA A 462 -3.69 -6.12 -13.01
C ALA A 462 -2.60 -6.56 -13.99
N PHE A 463 -1.35 -6.62 -13.53
CA PHE A 463 -0.27 -7.17 -14.34
C PHE A 463 -0.40 -8.69 -14.54
N MET A 464 -0.93 -9.43 -13.56
CA MET A 464 -1.24 -10.85 -13.72
C MET A 464 -2.27 -11.10 -14.82
N GLN A 465 -3.35 -10.33 -14.84
CA GLN A 465 -4.35 -10.43 -15.90
C GLN A 465 -3.81 -9.97 -17.27
N LEU A 466 -2.94 -8.96 -17.29
CA LEU A 466 -2.25 -8.60 -18.53
C LEU A 466 -1.40 -9.76 -19.05
N ALA A 467 -0.72 -10.48 -18.17
CA ALA A 467 0.06 -11.66 -18.54
C ALA A 467 -0.82 -12.79 -19.08
N ASP A 468 -1.97 -13.04 -18.47
CA ASP A 468 -2.97 -14.03 -18.91
C ASP A 468 -3.49 -13.72 -20.32
N ILE A 469 -4.02 -12.52 -20.54
CA ILE A 469 -4.56 -12.12 -21.85
C ILE A 469 -3.43 -12.10 -22.91
N ALA A 470 -2.22 -11.68 -22.54
CA ALA A 470 -1.07 -11.74 -23.43
C ALA A 470 -0.70 -13.19 -23.80
N ALA A 471 -0.83 -14.14 -22.86
CA ALA A 471 -0.62 -15.56 -23.13
C ALA A 471 -1.65 -16.10 -24.13
N GLN A 472 -2.93 -15.77 -23.95
CA GLN A 472 -4.03 -16.19 -24.83
C GLN A 472 -3.89 -15.67 -26.27
N THR A 473 -3.29 -14.49 -26.45
CA THR A 473 -3.03 -13.90 -27.79
C THR A 473 -1.69 -14.33 -28.40
N GLY A 474 -0.88 -15.11 -27.69
CA GLY A 474 0.45 -15.52 -28.14
C GLY A 474 1.52 -14.41 -28.09
N THR A 475 1.27 -13.29 -27.40
CA THR A 475 2.23 -12.18 -27.24
C THR A 475 3.21 -12.43 -26.10
N GLN A 476 4.09 -13.41 -26.31
CA GLN A 476 5.02 -13.92 -25.29
C GLN A 476 5.89 -12.85 -24.61
N ALA A 477 6.31 -11.82 -25.35
CA ALA A 477 7.14 -10.74 -24.81
C ALA A 477 6.36 -9.83 -23.85
N GLN A 478 5.06 -9.59 -24.11
CA GLN A 478 4.21 -8.81 -23.21
C GLN A 478 3.87 -9.62 -21.97
N ALA A 479 3.56 -10.92 -22.09
CA ALA A 479 3.40 -11.80 -20.94
C ALA A 479 4.65 -11.82 -20.04
N PHE A 480 5.84 -11.84 -20.66
CA PHE A 480 7.12 -11.80 -19.95
C PHE A 480 7.37 -10.49 -19.20
N ASP A 481 7.03 -9.33 -19.80
CA ASP A 481 7.09 -8.03 -19.11
C ASP A 481 6.08 -7.96 -17.97
N ALA A 482 4.83 -8.37 -18.23
CA ALA A 482 3.74 -8.35 -17.26
C ALA A 482 4.01 -9.23 -16.04
N LEU A 483 4.55 -10.44 -16.20
CA LEU A 483 4.95 -11.31 -15.08
C LEU A 483 6.07 -10.69 -14.23
N GLN A 484 7.03 -9.99 -14.84
CA GLN A 484 8.05 -9.27 -14.09
C GLN A 484 7.47 -8.08 -13.32
N MET A 485 6.53 -7.35 -13.91
CA MET A 485 5.82 -6.24 -13.25
C MET A 485 4.95 -6.73 -12.10
N ALA A 486 4.27 -7.87 -12.24
CA ALA A 486 3.49 -8.50 -11.18
C ALA A 486 4.36 -8.90 -9.97
N ASN A 487 5.63 -9.22 -10.22
CA ASN A 487 6.60 -9.58 -9.19
C ASN A 487 7.42 -8.37 -8.68
N LEU A 488 7.12 -7.14 -9.13
CA LEU A 488 7.96 -5.96 -8.86
C LEU A 488 8.06 -5.57 -7.38
N GLY A 489 7.00 -5.78 -6.59
CA GLY A 489 7.03 -5.56 -5.15
C GLY A 489 8.11 -6.39 -4.45
N ASP A 490 8.24 -7.66 -4.84
CA ASP A 490 9.28 -8.56 -4.37
C ASP A 490 10.66 -8.18 -4.90
N LEU A 491 10.72 -7.66 -6.14
CA LEU A 491 11.94 -7.17 -6.76
C LEU A 491 12.51 -5.97 -5.98
N GLN A 492 11.71 -4.97 -5.60
CA GLN A 492 12.20 -3.70 -5.05
C GLN A 492 12.70 -3.73 -3.59
N GLY A 493 12.67 -4.89 -2.92
CA GLY A 493 12.93 -5.11 -1.48
C GLY A 493 14.29 -4.69 -0.88
N ALA A 494 15.27 -4.16 -1.62
CA ALA A 494 16.46 -3.52 -1.01
C ALA A 494 17.10 -2.50 -1.96
N PHE A 495 17.37 -1.25 -1.51
CA PHE A 495 18.34 -0.31 -2.09
C PHE A 495 18.59 0.96 -1.26
N SER A 496 19.87 1.33 -1.25
CA SER A 496 20.50 2.53 -0.71
C SER A 496 20.50 3.69 -1.71
N SER A 497 20.30 4.93 -1.23
CA SER A 497 20.27 6.14 -2.06
C SER A 497 21.60 6.42 -2.78
N LEU A 498 21.51 6.90 -4.02
CA LEU A 498 22.65 7.33 -4.85
C LEU A 498 23.48 8.45 -4.23
N ALA A 499 22.91 9.23 -3.31
CA ALA A 499 23.61 10.30 -2.61
C ALA A 499 24.84 9.80 -1.83
N VAL A 500 24.78 8.57 -1.30
CA VAL A 500 25.86 7.95 -0.53
C VAL A 500 27.06 7.57 -1.42
N LEU A 501 26.85 7.40 -2.73
CA LEU A 501 27.90 6.98 -3.67
C LEU A 501 28.67 8.15 -4.31
N GLN A 502 28.25 9.40 -4.06
CA GLN A 502 28.80 10.60 -4.70
C GLN A 502 30.32 10.75 -4.52
N ASP A 503 30.87 10.37 -3.38
CA ASP A 503 32.29 10.57 -3.08
C ASP A 503 33.17 9.34 -3.35
N LYS A 504 32.57 8.22 -3.77
CA LYS A 504 33.27 6.93 -3.88
C LYS A 504 33.91 6.68 -5.23
N TYR A 505 33.44 7.32 -6.31
CA TYR A 505 33.80 6.95 -7.70
C TYR A 505 34.48 8.09 -8.51
N GLY A 506 35.01 9.10 -7.82
CA GLY A 506 35.75 10.20 -8.44
C GLY A 506 34.87 11.34 -8.97
N PRO A 507 35.48 12.43 -9.49
CA PRO A 507 34.78 13.67 -9.79
C PRO A 507 33.76 13.55 -10.93
N GLN A 508 34.03 12.77 -11.98
CA GLN A 508 33.09 12.55 -13.09
C GLN A 508 31.86 11.76 -12.66
N ALA A 509 32.04 10.68 -11.89
CA ALA A 509 30.92 9.93 -11.34
C ALA A 509 30.10 10.76 -10.35
N ARG A 510 30.76 11.60 -9.53
CA ARG A 510 30.09 12.56 -8.63
C ARG A 510 29.20 13.51 -9.40
N GLU A 511 29.69 14.07 -10.51
CA GLU A 511 28.95 15.00 -11.35
C GLU A 511 27.77 14.31 -12.05
N ALA A 512 27.98 13.13 -12.63
CA ALA A 512 26.90 12.33 -13.22
C ALA A 512 25.83 11.94 -12.20
N ILE A 513 26.22 11.48 -11.00
CA ILE A 513 25.29 11.17 -9.91
C ILE A 513 24.53 12.43 -9.48
N ARG A 514 25.21 13.58 -9.36
CA ARG A 514 24.56 14.85 -9.01
C ARG A 514 23.59 15.31 -10.10
N GLY A 515 23.98 15.20 -11.36
CA GLY A 515 23.13 15.53 -12.51
C GLY A 515 21.90 14.64 -12.54
N TYR A 516 22.08 13.33 -12.39
CA TYR A 516 21.00 12.36 -12.26
C TYR A 516 20.06 12.70 -11.08
N LEU A 517 20.60 12.94 -9.88
CA LEU A 517 19.79 13.28 -8.70
C LEU A 517 19.03 14.60 -8.91
N SER A 518 19.66 15.60 -9.52
CA SER A 518 19.00 16.86 -9.89
C SER A 518 17.85 16.62 -10.86
N LEU A 519 18.06 15.80 -11.89
CA LEU A 519 17.00 15.42 -12.84
C LEU A 519 15.89 14.62 -12.16
N THR A 520 16.19 13.75 -11.19
CA THR A 520 15.13 13.02 -10.45
C THR A 520 14.28 13.94 -9.58
N VAL A 521 14.89 14.99 -8.99
CA VAL A 521 14.14 16.01 -8.25
C VAL A 521 13.27 16.83 -9.20
N GLN A 522 13.82 17.24 -10.35
CA GLN A 522 13.06 17.93 -11.39
C GLN A 522 11.91 17.07 -11.92
N ALA A 523 12.13 15.77 -12.12
CA ALA A 523 11.11 14.85 -12.61
C ALA A 523 10.00 14.65 -11.58
N ARG A 524 10.35 14.50 -10.29
CA ARG A 524 9.36 14.48 -9.22
C ARG A 524 8.53 15.77 -9.19
N GLN A 525 9.17 16.93 -9.33
CA GLN A 525 8.48 18.22 -9.36
C GLN A 525 7.57 18.36 -10.57
N LEU A 526 8.04 17.95 -11.74
CA LEU A 526 7.28 18.03 -13.00
C LEU A 526 6.12 17.05 -13.02
N ARG A 527 6.30 15.83 -12.50
CA ARG A 527 5.23 14.83 -12.32
C ARG A 527 4.18 15.34 -11.33
N LYS A 528 4.62 15.92 -10.21
CA LYS A 528 3.72 16.57 -9.26
C LYS A 528 2.96 17.73 -9.91
N ALA A 529 3.63 18.55 -10.72
CA ALA A 529 2.98 19.62 -11.46
C ALA A 529 2.00 19.08 -12.50
N LEU A 530 2.32 17.98 -13.18
CA LEU A 530 1.42 17.30 -14.12
C LEU A 530 0.18 16.75 -13.41
N ASP A 531 0.38 16.03 -12.30
CA ASP A 531 -0.71 15.52 -11.47
C ASP A 531 -1.57 16.69 -10.98
N GLN A 532 -0.96 17.79 -10.54
CA GLN A 532 -1.65 19.02 -10.16
C GLN A 532 -2.41 19.67 -11.31
N ALA A 533 -1.84 19.76 -12.51
CA ALA A 533 -2.49 20.33 -13.69
C ALA A 533 -3.67 19.47 -14.15
N MET A 534 -3.53 18.15 -14.05
CA MET A 534 -4.61 17.19 -14.27
C MET A 534 -5.71 17.36 -13.21
N ILE A 535 -5.33 17.53 -11.94
CA ILE A 535 -6.23 17.79 -10.81
C ILE A 535 -6.89 19.17 -10.91
N SER A 536 -6.24 20.17 -11.51
CA SER A 536 -6.83 21.50 -11.70
C SER A 536 -7.67 21.62 -12.97
N GLY A 537 -7.83 20.54 -13.74
CA GLY A 537 -8.58 20.52 -14.99
C GLY A 537 -7.94 21.30 -16.15
N ASP A 538 -6.66 21.68 -16.04
CA ASP A 538 -5.97 22.43 -17.09
C ASP A 538 -5.42 21.49 -18.16
N ALA A 539 -6.29 21.10 -19.11
CA ALA A 539 -5.97 20.15 -20.15
C ALA A 539 -4.88 20.60 -21.14
N ALA A 540 -4.59 21.90 -21.24
CA ALA A 540 -3.51 22.41 -22.08
C ALA A 540 -2.17 22.27 -21.35
N THR A 541 -2.10 22.78 -20.12
CA THR A 541 -0.91 22.65 -19.27
C THR A 541 -0.60 21.19 -18.97
N ALA A 542 -1.61 20.33 -18.75
CA ALA A 542 -1.40 18.91 -18.55
C ALA A 542 -0.81 18.21 -19.81
N ARG A 543 -1.21 18.61 -21.02
CA ARG A 543 -0.62 18.09 -22.26
C ARG A 543 0.83 18.52 -22.42
N ASP A 544 1.13 19.79 -22.15
CA ASP A 544 2.48 20.33 -22.23
C ASP A 544 3.39 19.69 -21.16
N LEU A 545 2.93 19.61 -19.91
CA LEU A 545 3.63 18.94 -18.82
C LEU A 545 3.80 17.44 -19.07
N ALA A 546 2.86 16.78 -19.74
CA ALA A 546 3.01 15.38 -20.14
C ALA A 546 4.12 15.22 -21.19
N SER A 547 4.20 16.14 -22.17
CA SER A 547 5.29 16.18 -23.15
C SER A 547 6.64 16.47 -22.48
N ASP A 548 6.69 17.45 -21.57
CA ASP A 548 7.90 17.78 -20.82
C ASP A 548 8.35 16.64 -19.91
N THR A 549 7.40 15.93 -19.29
CA THR A 549 7.67 14.71 -18.52
C THR A 549 8.28 13.63 -19.40
N ALA A 550 7.74 13.40 -20.60
CA ALA A 550 8.31 12.42 -21.54
C ALA A 550 9.73 12.80 -21.99
N ALA A 551 9.98 14.09 -22.23
CA ALA A 551 11.31 14.60 -22.58
C ALA A 551 12.30 14.49 -21.40
N LEU A 552 11.86 14.78 -20.18
CA LEU A 552 12.66 14.67 -18.96
C LEU A 552 12.95 13.21 -18.61
N ASP A 553 11.99 12.30 -18.82
CA ASP A 553 12.17 10.86 -18.69
C ASP A 553 13.25 10.35 -19.66
N ALA A 554 13.32 10.90 -20.88
CA ALA A 554 14.40 10.60 -21.82
C ALA A 554 15.77 11.06 -21.30
N LYS A 555 15.87 12.29 -20.78
CA LYS A 555 17.11 12.80 -20.16
C LYS A 555 17.51 11.99 -18.93
N LEU A 556 16.55 11.55 -18.14
CA LEU A 556 16.78 10.68 -16.99
C LEU A 556 17.35 9.32 -17.43
N ARG A 557 16.86 8.72 -18.52
CA ARG A 557 17.44 7.49 -19.09
C ARG A 557 18.88 7.69 -19.56
N ASP A 558 19.19 8.83 -20.16
CA ASP A 558 20.55 9.14 -20.61
C ASP A 558 21.50 9.35 -19.41
N ALA A 559 21.09 10.15 -18.43
CA ALA A 559 21.83 10.36 -17.19
C ALA A 559 21.99 9.05 -16.39
N ASP A 560 20.97 8.20 -16.41
CA ASP A 560 21.02 6.86 -15.82
C ASP A 560 22.09 5.99 -16.47
N ALA A 561 22.15 5.99 -17.80
CA ALA A 561 23.14 5.25 -18.56
C ALA A 561 24.55 5.79 -18.31
N GLU A 562 24.71 7.09 -18.14
CA GLU A 562 25.98 7.73 -17.78
C GLU A 562 26.45 7.33 -16.38
N VAL A 563 25.57 7.42 -15.36
CA VAL A 563 25.87 6.94 -14.01
C VAL A 563 26.21 5.44 -14.04
N ALA A 564 25.48 4.65 -14.83
CA ALA A 564 25.75 3.23 -14.99
C ALA A 564 27.14 2.92 -15.58
N ALA A 565 27.63 3.76 -16.49
CA ALA A 565 28.95 3.62 -17.07
C ALA A 565 30.06 3.99 -16.07
N LEU A 566 29.82 4.99 -15.22
CA LEU A 566 30.80 5.56 -14.30
C LEU A 566 30.84 4.89 -12.93
N VAL A 567 29.77 4.20 -12.52
CA VAL A 567 29.62 3.57 -11.19
C VAL A 567 29.53 2.04 -11.31
N PRO A 568 30.64 1.30 -11.11
CA PRO A 568 30.65 -0.16 -11.24
C PRO A 568 29.72 -0.86 -10.24
N GLY A 569 28.71 -1.55 -10.75
CA GLY A 569 27.67 -2.23 -9.95
C GLY A 569 26.37 -1.44 -9.81
N TYR A 570 26.30 -0.22 -10.36
CA TYR A 570 25.11 0.63 -10.35
C TYR A 570 23.84 -0.09 -10.80
N LYS A 571 23.86 -0.72 -11.98
CA LYS A 571 22.68 -1.42 -12.50
C LYS A 571 22.24 -2.57 -11.58
N ALA A 572 23.15 -3.25 -10.89
CA ALA A 572 22.77 -4.29 -9.90
C ALA A 572 22.13 -3.67 -8.64
N LEU A 573 22.58 -2.46 -8.29
CA LEU A 573 22.15 -1.60 -7.18
C LEU A 573 20.90 -0.74 -7.46
N THR A 574 20.40 -0.72 -8.70
CA THR A 574 19.24 0.11 -9.08
C THR A 574 18.34 -0.54 -10.11
N ALA A 575 18.58 -1.80 -10.51
CA ALA A 575 17.80 -2.50 -11.54
C ALA A 575 16.34 -2.61 -11.11
N VAL A 576 15.55 -1.66 -11.57
CA VAL A 576 14.10 -1.66 -11.48
C VAL A 576 13.50 -2.06 -12.83
N GLU A 577 14.27 -2.01 -13.92
CA GLU A 577 13.79 -2.30 -15.26
C GLU A 577 13.62 -3.81 -15.53
N PRO A 578 12.44 -4.25 -16.00
CA PRO A 578 12.21 -5.60 -16.49
C PRO A 578 13.16 -5.96 -17.65
N ALA A 579 13.64 -7.20 -17.66
CA ALA A 579 14.41 -7.73 -18.77
C ALA A 579 13.52 -7.81 -20.02
N LYS A 580 14.12 -7.59 -21.20
CA LYS A 580 13.47 -7.95 -22.46
C LYS A 580 13.58 -9.45 -22.67
N LEU A 581 12.49 -10.07 -23.17
CA LEU A 581 12.46 -11.51 -23.46
C LEU A 581 13.60 -11.94 -24.41
N ALA A 582 13.92 -11.13 -25.41
CA ALA A 582 15.00 -11.43 -26.36
C ALA A 582 16.37 -11.53 -25.67
N ASP A 583 16.67 -10.61 -24.75
CA ASP A 583 17.94 -10.58 -24.01
C ASP A 583 18.02 -11.73 -23.00
N ALA A 584 16.92 -12.00 -22.29
CA ALA A 584 16.81 -13.13 -21.36
C ALA A 584 16.95 -14.47 -22.10
N ARG A 585 16.44 -14.58 -23.33
CA ARG A 585 16.59 -15.78 -24.15
C ARG A 585 18.01 -15.94 -24.71
N ALA A 586 18.62 -14.84 -25.15
CA ALA A 586 19.96 -14.86 -25.74
C ALA A 586 21.06 -15.28 -24.74
N ARG A 587 20.87 -15.04 -23.44
CA ARG A 587 21.84 -15.45 -22.40
C ARG A 587 21.80 -16.92 -22.03
N LEU A 588 20.71 -17.64 -22.30
CA LEU A 588 20.56 -19.04 -21.88
C LEU A 588 21.42 -19.97 -22.74
N LYS A 589 22.17 -20.85 -22.09
CA LYS A 589 22.92 -21.92 -22.76
C LYS A 589 22.00 -23.09 -23.12
N PRO A 590 22.40 -23.98 -24.05
CA PRO A 590 21.66 -25.21 -24.30
C PRO A 590 21.45 -26.02 -23.01
N GLY A 591 20.21 -26.43 -22.75
CA GLY A 591 19.83 -27.14 -21.52
C GLY A 591 19.55 -26.24 -20.31
N GLN A 592 19.66 -24.91 -20.44
CA GLN A 592 19.21 -23.96 -19.42
C GLN A 592 17.79 -23.46 -19.73
N GLY A 593 17.00 -23.25 -18.68
CA GLY A 593 15.68 -22.65 -18.76
C GLY A 593 15.48 -21.59 -17.67
N LEU A 594 14.72 -20.55 -17.99
CA LEU A 594 14.26 -19.53 -17.07
C LEU A 594 12.74 -19.65 -16.92
N LEU A 595 12.27 -19.91 -15.71
CA LEU A 595 10.85 -20.01 -15.37
C LEU A 595 10.42 -18.76 -14.60
N LEU A 596 9.46 -18.02 -15.16
CA LEU A 596 8.78 -16.93 -14.46
C LEU A 596 7.45 -17.46 -13.96
N ILE A 597 7.18 -17.25 -12.69
CA ILE A 597 5.92 -17.65 -12.04
C ILE A 597 5.23 -16.37 -11.58
N GLY A 598 3.94 -16.27 -11.83
CA GLY A 598 3.04 -15.29 -11.23
C GLY A 598 1.82 -16.00 -10.67
N ASN A 599 1.23 -15.46 -9.61
CA ASN A 599 0.00 -16.00 -9.04
C ASN A 599 -0.92 -14.88 -8.53
N ASP A 600 -2.22 -15.12 -8.64
CA ASP A 600 -3.30 -14.26 -8.15
C ASP A 600 -4.48 -15.10 -7.62
N GLU A 601 -5.67 -14.52 -7.52
CA GLU A 601 -6.89 -15.19 -7.05
C GLU A 601 -7.42 -16.26 -8.02
N THR A 602 -7.02 -16.21 -9.29
CA THR A 602 -7.49 -17.12 -10.34
C THR A 602 -6.60 -18.35 -10.47
N GLY A 603 -5.30 -18.21 -10.19
CA GLY A 603 -4.37 -19.33 -10.18
C GLY A 603 -2.92 -18.92 -10.41
N ILE A 604 -2.18 -19.79 -11.10
CA ILE A 604 -0.76 -19.62 -11.42
C ILE A 604 -0.59 -19.48 -12.94
N ILE A 605 0.23 -18.52 -13.34
CA ILE A 605 0.74 -18.38 -14.71
C ILE A 605 2.25 -18.64 -14.66
N ALA A 606 2.71 -19.55 -15.51
CA ALA A 606 4.10 -19.97 -15.58
C ALA A 606 4.62 -19.83 -17.01
N GLN A 607 5.68 -19.03 -17.19
CA GLN A 607 6.35 -18.87 -18.49
C GLN A 607 7.76 -19.44 -18.42
N LEU A 608 8.00 -20.52 -19.18
CA LEU A 608 9.33 -21.11 -19.36
C LEU A 608 9.95 -20.59 -20.65
N VAL A 609 11.11 -19.96 -20.50
CA VAL A 609 11.97 -19.46 -21.57
C VAL A 609 13.19 -20.37 -21.66
N THR A 610 13.43 -20.94 -22.84
CA THR A 610 14.69 -21.61 -23.19
C THR A 610 15.29 -20.93 -24.41
N ARG A 611 16.49 -21.32 -24.80
CA ARG A 611 17.11 -20.81 -26.03
C ARG A 611 16.29 -21.14 -27.28
N GLU A 612 15.63 -22.30 -27.31
CA GLU A 612 14.89 -22.80 -28.47
C GLU A 612 13.39 -22.51 -28.42
N ALA A 613 12.79 -22.42 -27.23
CA ALA A 613 11.34 -22.33 -27.05
C ALA A 613 10.96 -21.33 -25.96
N VAL A 614 9.76 -20.77 -26.10
CA VAL A 614 9.09 -20.03 -25.03
C VAL A 614 7.69 -20.61 -24.93
N VAL A 615 7.33 -21.08 -23.75
CA VAL A 615 6.01 -21.67 -23.48
C VAL A 615 5.41 -21.05 -22.24
N ILE A 616 4.12 -20.75 -22.31
CA ILE A 616 3.33 -20.26 -21.19
C ILE A 616 2.32 -21.35 -20.87
N GLY A 617 2.06 -21.55 -19.59
CA GLY A 617 0.97 -22.39 -19.12
C GLY A 617 0.31 -21.77 -17.91
N GLU A 618 -0.96 -22.10 -17.75
CA GLU A 618 -1.79 -21.63 -16.64
C GLU A 618 -2.29 -22.83 -15.84
N THR A 619 -2.56 -22.61 -14.56
CA THR A 619 -3.25 -23.59 -13.73
C THR A 619 -4.14 -22.88 -12.72
N GLY A 620 -5.45 -23.14 -12.81
CA GLY A 620 -6.42 -22.60 -11.87
C GLY A 620 -6.26 -23.23 -10.48
N VAL A 621 -6.11 -22.40 -9.45
CA VAL A 621 -6.03 -22.86 -8.06
C VAL A 621 -6.51 -21.77 -7.12
N ALA A 622 -7.39 -22.13 -6.18
CA ALA A 622 -7.83 -21.20 -5.15
C ALA A 622 -6.65 -20.81 -4.23
N PRO A 623 -6.50 -19.53 -3.84
CA PRO A 623 -5.40 -19.08 -2.97
C PRO A 623 -5.25 -19.89 -1.69
N ARG A 624 -6.38 -20.22 -1.05
CA ARG A 624 -6.42 -21.06 0.15
C ARG A 624 -5.80 -22.43 -0.08
N ARG A 625 -6.07 -23.07 -1.22
CA ARG A 625 -5.48 -24.39 -1.53
C ARG A 625 -3.98 -24.29 -1.73
N LEU A 626 -3.52 -23.24 -2.41
CA LEU A 626 -2.09 -23.01 -2.61
C LEU A 626 -1.37 -22.83 -1.26
N LEU A 627 -1.95 -22.02 -0.37
CA LEU A 627 -1.43 -21.82 0.98
C LEU A 627 -1.45 -23.12 1.81
N GLU A 628 -2.53 -23.88 1.77
CA GLU A 628 -2.65 -25.19 2.44
C GLU A 628 -1.55 -26.16 1.99
N LEU A 629 -1.25 -26.23 0.68
CA LEU A 629 -0.18 -27.08 0.14
C LEU A 629 1.20 -26.63 0.63
N GLN A 630 1.47 -25.33 0.64
CA GLN A 630 2.72 -24.77 1.16
C GLN A 630 2.88 -25.09 2.65
N GLN A 631 1.83 -24.89 3.45
CA GLN A 631 1.82 -25.19 4.88
C GLN A 631 2.04 -26.67 5.16
N ARG A 632 1.43 -27.58 4.40
CA ARG A 632 1.65 -29.04 4.55
C ARG A 632 3.08 -29.45 4.26
N ILE A 633 3.68 -28.89 3.20
CA ILE A 633 5.09 -29.13 2.86
C ILE A 633 5.99 -28.59 3.97
N ARG A 634 5.74 -27.38 4.46
CA ARG A 634 6.51 -26.77 5.54
C ARG A 634 6.39 -27.57 6.84
N ALA A 635 5.17 -27.96 7.23
CA ALA A 635 4.92 -28.79 8.41
C ALA A 635 5.64 -30.15 8.31
N SER A 636 5.72 -30.74 7.11
CA SER A 636 6.50 -31.96 6.88
C SER A 636 7.99 -31.75 7.12
N VAL A 637 8.56 -30.63 6.65
CA VAL A 637 9.95 -30.27 6.92
C VAL A 637 10.18 -30.07 8.42
N GLU A 638 9.30 -29.33 9.09
CA GLU A 638 9.39 -29.06 10.53
C GLU A 638 9.29 -30.34 11.37
N ALA A 639 8.37 -31.25 11.01
CA ALA A 639 8.29 -32.58 11.61
C ALA A 639 9.60 -33.36 11.38
N GLY A 640 10.15 -33.29 10.17
CA GLY A 640 11.47 -33.82 9.83
C GLY A 640 12.57 -33.28 10.74
N LEU A 641 12.62 -31.97 10.98
CA LEU A 641 13.62 -31.37 11.87
C LEU A 641 13.49 -31.83 13.33
N LEU A 642 12.31 -32.31 13.75
CA LEU A 642 12.07 -32.85 15.09
C LEU A 642 12.39 -34.35 15.21
N ASP A 643 12.05 -35.14 14.18
CA ASP A 643 12.32 -36.58 14.10
C ASP A 643 12.67 -36.97 12.66
N GLU A 644 13.93 -36.74 12.28
CA GLU A 644 14.37 -36.98 10.91
C GLU A 644 14.32 -38.46 10.50
N THR A 645 14.23 -39.36 11.48
CA THR A 645 14.26 -40.81 11.27
C THR A 645 12.90 -41.42 10.98
N HIS A 646 11.84 -40.89 11.58
CA HIS A 646 10.49 -41.47 11.45
C HIS A 646 9.44 -40.47 10.94
N ALA A 647 9.74 -39.17 10.88
CA ALA A 647 8.82 -38.20 10.32
C ALA A 647 8.61 -38.45 8.82
N GLY A 648 7.35 -38.44 8.42
CA GLY A 648 6.98 -38.52 7.01
C GLY A 648 7.07 -37.18 6.30
N PHE A 649 7.27 -37.22 4.99
CA PHE A 649 7.16 -36.05 4.12
C PHE A 649 5.93 -36.16 3.23
N ASP A 650 5.05 -35.16 3.24
CA ASP A 650 3.83 -35.14 2.43
C ASP A 650 4.13 -35.00 0.93
N ARG A 651 4.49 -36.13 0.31
CA ARG A 651 4.87 -36.20 -1.11
C ARG A 651 3.69 -35.92 -2.02
N GLN A 652 2.46 -36.17 -1.56
CA GLN A 652 1.26 -35.88 -2.32
C GLN A 652 1.04 -34.38 -2.44
N ALA A 653 1.19 -33.61 -1.34
CA ALA A 653 1.17 -32.15 -1.39
C ALA A 653 2.28 -31.59 -2.30
N ALA A 654 3.49 -32.14 -2.21
CA ALA A 654 4.62 -31.74 -3.06
C ALA A 654 4.42 -32.08 -4.55
N TYR A 655 3.71 -33.18 -4.87
CA TYR A 655 3.34 -33.53 -6.23
C TYR A 655 2.24 -32.61 -6.78
N GLU A 656 1.22 -32.32 -5.98
CA GLU A 656 0.16 -31.38 -6.37
C GLU A 656 0.74 -29.98 -6.62
N LEU A 657 1.59 -29.47 -5.72
CA LEU A 657 2.24 -28.18 -5.92
C LEU A 657 3.14 -28.17 -7.16
N TYR A 658 3.83 -29.28 -7.45
CA TYR A 658 4.58 -29.42 -8.71
C TYR A 658 3.67 -29.29 -9.94
N GLN A 659 2.49 -29.90 -9.94
CA GLN A 659 1.55 -29.79 -11.08
C GLN A 659 1.03 -28.36 -11.26
N LEU A 660 0.81 -27.63 -10.16
CA LEU A 660 0.37 -26.23 -10.18
C LEU A 660 1.46 -25.29 -10.71
N VAL A 661 2.71 -25.46 -10.23
CA VAL A 661 3.84 -24.61 -10.62
C VAL A 661 4.34 -24.92 -12.03
N PHE A 662 4.22 -26.18 -12.46
CA PHE A 662 4.63 -26.66 -13.77
C PHE A 662 3.41 -27.18 -14.56
N PRO A 663 2.63 -26.29 -15.20
CA PRO A 663 1.53 -26.67 -16.08
C PRO A 663 1.97 -27.63 -17.18
N GLU A 664 1.04 -28.35 -17.79
CA GLU A 664 1.35 -29.36 -18.82
C GLU A 664 2.16 -28.81 -20.00
N ALA A 665 1.81 -27.62 -20.49
CA ALA A 665 2.54 -26.93 -21.56
C ALA A 665 4.02 -26.70 -21.19
N VAL A 666 4.29 -26.30 -19.94
CA VAL A 666 5.63 -26.10 -19.39
C VAL A 666 6.37 -27.43 -19.25
N ARG A 667 5.71 -28.47 -18.71
CA ARG A 667 6.31 -29.81 -18.50
C ARG A 667 6.77 -30.47 -19.80
N GLY A 668 6.13 -30.17 -20.93
CA GLY A 668 6.55 -30.65 -22.24
C GLY A 668 7.98 -30.22 -22.59
N VAL A 669 8.27 -28.92 -22.45
CA VAL A 669 9.59 -28.33 -22.74
C VAL A 669 10.57 -28.57 -21.60
N LEU A 670 10.12 -28.64 -20.35
CA LEU A 670 10.97 -28.84 -19.17
C LEU A 670 11.88 -30.09 -19.28
N LYS A 671 11.48 -31.11 -20.05
CA LYS A 671 12.27 -32.33 -20.29
C LYS A 671 13.62 -32.07 -20.98
N SER A 672 13.75 -30.99 -21.75
CA SER A 672 15.02 -30.59 -22.40
C SER A 672 15.91 -29.74 -21.48
N VAL A 673 15.39 -29.30 -20.34
CA VAL A 673 16.11 -28.49 -19.35
C VAL A 673 16.87 -29.40 -18.39
N ARG A 674 18.06 -28.96 -17.99
CA ARG A 674 18.94 -29.57 -16.98
C ARG A 674 19.23 -28.61 -15.83
N GLU A 675 19.32 -27.33 -16.13
CA GLU A 675 19.46 -26.24 -15.16
C GLU A 675 18.29 -25.28 -15.31
N LEU A 676 17.55 -25.06 -14.23
CA LEU A 676 16.36 -24.23 -14.18
C LEU A 676 16.57 -23.06 -13.23
N GLU A 677 16.54 -21.86 -13.79
CA GLU A 677 16.47 -20.60 -13.05
C GLU A 677 15.00 -20.25 -12.81
N ILE A 678 14.61 -19.95 -11.58
CA ILE A 678 13.22 -19.66 -11.19
C ILE A 678 13.11 -18.23 -10.67
N LEU A 679 12.25 -17.43 -11.29
CA LEU A 679 11.79 -16.14 -10.78
C LEU A 679 10.38 -16.34 -10.21
N ALA A 680 10.28 -16.48 -8.89
CA ALA A 680 9.02 -16.75 -8.19
C ALA A 680 8.65 -15.58 -7.25
N PRO A 681 7.34 -15.33 -7.04
CA PRO A 681 6.87 -14.32 -6.10
C PRO A 681 7.01 -14.78 -4.64
N GLY A 682 7.04 -13.82 -3.73
CA GLY A 682 6.96 -13.91 -2.26
C GLY A 682 6.92 -15.33 -1.69
N SER A 683 5.75 -15.78 -1.25
CA SER A 683 5.56 -17.07 -0.56
C SER A 683 6.05 -18.29 -1.37
N LEU A 684 5.92 -18.29 -2.70
CA LEU A 684 6.42 -19.38 -3.54
C LEU A 684 7.95 -19.45 -3.60
N SER A 685 8.65 -18.33 -3.44
CA SER A 685 10.13 -18.34 -3.34
C SER A 685 10.62 -19.13 -2.13
N THR A 686 9.82 -19.24 -1.06
CA THR A 686 10.17 -20.01 0.15
C THR A 686 10.01 -21.52 0.00
N VAL A 687 9.37 -21.97 -1.08
CA VAL A 687 9.18 -23.41 -1.34
C VAL A 687 10.52 -24.01 -1.77
N PRO A 688 10.96 -25.12 -1.15
CA PRO A 688 12.15 -25.83 -1.60
C PRO A 688 11.84 -26.56 -2.92
N PHE A 689 11.95 -25.87 -4.06
CA PHE A 689 11.59 -26.40 -5.38
C PHE A 689 12.28 -27.74 -5.69
N ALA A 690 13.51 -27.93 -5.20
CA ALA A 690 14.28 -29.18 -5.29
C ALA A 690 13.53 -30.39 -4.68
N ALA A 691 12.72 -30.16 -3.64
CA ALA A 691 11.92 -31.16 -2.93
C ALA A 691 10.49 -31.33 -3.48
N LEU A 692 10.15 -30.66 -4.60
CA LEU A 692 8.91 -30.99 -5.31
C LEU A 692 8.99 -32.37 -5.95
N VAL A 693 7.85 -33.04 -6.08
CA VAL A 693 7.79 -34.41 -6.61
C VAL A 693 7.29 -34.36 -8.05
N SER A 694 8.00 -34.96 -9.01
CA SER A 694 7.67 -34.85 -10.44
C SER A 694 6.76 -35.96 -10.98
N ARG A 695 6.46 -36.98 -10.17
CA ARG A 695 5.58 -38.11 -10.52
C ARG A 695 4.68 -38.49 -9.34
N PRO A 696 3.48 -39.05 -9.56
CA PRO A 696 2.59 -39.46 -8.47
C PRO A 696 3.33 -40.36 -7.47
N PRO A 697 3.38 -39.98 -6.18
CA PRO A 697 4.07 -40.76 -5.17
C PRO A 697 3.33 -42.07 -4.89
N LYS A 698 4.07 -43.08 -4.43
CA LYS A 698 3.57 -44.39 -4.01
C LYS A 698 4.33 -44.85 -2.77
N GLY A 699 3.71 -45.71 -1.96
CA GLY A 699 4.31 -46.22 -0.72
C GLY A 699 4.14 -45.29 0.48
N ASP A 700 4.78 -45.63 1.58
CA ASP A 700 4.71 -44.90 2.85
C ASP A 700 5.60 -43.64 2.83
N ASP A 701 5.05 -42.53 3.29
CA ASP A 701 5.73 -41.22 3.35
C ASP A 701 6.76 -41.14 4.49
N ALA A 702 6.70 -42.04 5.48
CA ALA A 702 7.69 -42.17 6.56
C ALA A 702 8.80 -43.20 6.26
N ASP A 703 8.63 -44.05 5.24
CA ASP A 703 9.64 -45.05 4.91
C ASP A 703 10.85 -44.42 4.19
N ALA A 704 12.02 -44.53 4.81
CA ALA A 704 13.27 -43.98 4.30
C ALA A 704 13.64 -44.51 2.90
N LYS A 705 13.31 -45.78 2.59
CA LYS A 705 13.58 -46.34 1.25
C LYS A 705 12.68 -45.68 0.21
N THR A 706 11.39 -45.58 0.50
CA THR A 706 10.39 -44.93 -0.34
C THR A 706 10.71 -43.45 -0.58
N LEU A 707 11.13 -42.72 0.46
CA LEU A 707 11.61 -41.33 0.33
C LEU A 707 12.84 -41.22 -0.58
N ARG A 708 13.83 -42.12 -0.45
CA ARG A 708 15.01 -42.14 -1.35
C ARG A 708 14.65 -42.47 -2.79
N GLU A 709 13.69 -43.36 -3.04
CA GLU A 709 13.28 -43.76 -4.39
C GLU A 709 12.35 -42.74 -5.08
N THR A 710 11.82 -41.78 -4.32
CA THR A 710 10.92 -40.74 -4.82
C THR A 710 11.57 -39.93 -5.94
N ARG A 711 10.77 -39.58 -6.97
CA ARG A 711 11.20 -38.76 -8.10
C ARG A 711 11.13 -37.27 -7.74
N TRP A 712 12.04 -36.85 -6.86
CA TRP A 712 12.27 -35.45 -6.52
C TRP A 712 12.72 -34.64 -7.75
N LEU A 713 12.35 -33.36 -7.81
CA LEU A 713 12.76 -32.47 -8.90
C LEU A 713 14.29 -32.36 -8.98
N ALA A 714 14.98 -32.35 -7.83
CA ALA A 714 16.43 -32.40 -7.72
C ALA A 714 17.08 -33.61 -8.42
N ARG A 715 16.35 -34.69 -8.72
CA ARG A 715 16.90 -35.82 -9.47
C ARG A 715 17.01 -35.54 -10.96
N ASP A 716 16.22 -34.61 -11.50
CA ASP A 716 16.14 -34.34 -12.93
C ASP A 716 16.67 -32.94 -13.30
N LEU A 717 16.58 -31.97 -12.39
CA LEU A 717 16.94 -30.57 -12.62
C LEU A 717 17.80 -29.99 -11.49
N ALA A 718 18.82 -29.24 -11.87
CA ALA A 718 19.51 -28.31 -10.97
C ALA A 718 18.73 -27.00 -10.91
N VAL A 719 18.39 -26.53 -9.72
CA VAL A 719 17.49 -25.38 -9.54
C VAL A 719 18.23 -24.22 -8.87
N SER A 720 18.02 -23.01 -9.38
CA SER A 720 18.40 -21.75 -8.73
C SER A 720 17.22 -20.78 -8.72
N VAL A 721 17.21 -19.87 -7.74
CA VAL A 721 16.21 -18.80 -7.64
C VAL A 721 16.86 -17.48 -8.04
N MET A 722 16.18 -16.71 -8.89
CA MET A 722 16.66 -15.44 -9.41
C MET A 722 15.98 -14.27 -8.70
N ILE A 723 16.73 -13.19 -8.47
CA ILE A 723 16.17 -11.91 -8.00
C ILE A 723 15.84 -10.99 -9.19
N SER A 724 16.23 -11.36 -10.42
CA SER A 724 15.86 -10.63 -11.63
C SER A 724 15.97 -11.55 -12.84
N ALA A 725 15.13 -11.35 -13.84
CA ALA A 725 15.29 -12.00 -15.14
C ALA A 725 16.51 -11.45 -15.92
N SER A 726 16.99 -10.26 -15.54
CA SER A 726 18.20 -9.65 -16.10
C SER A 726 19.45 -10.27 -15.48
N PRO A 727 20.47 -10.61 -16.28
CA PRO A 727 21.73 -11.11 -15.76
C PRO A 727 22.42 -10.02 -14.93
N LEU A 728 22.94 -10.40 -13.78
CA LEU A 728 23.72 -9.50 -12.94
C LEU A 728 25.03 -9.14 -13.69
N PRO A 729 25.47 -7.87 -13.64
CA PRO A 729 26.68 -7.45 -14.33
C PRO A 729 27.88 -8.25 -13.82
N ARG A 730 28.48 -9.05 -14.71
CA ARG A 730 29.69 -9.82 -14.41
C ARG A 730 30.87 -8.87 -14.28
N ARG A 731 31.41 -8.72 -13.07
CA ARG A 731 32.74 -8.09 -12.89
C ARG A 731 33.80 -9.01 -13.50
N PRO A 732 34.71 -8.49 -14.36
CA PRO A 732 35.80 -9.30 -14.92
C PRO A 732 36.60 -9.92 -13.78
N SER A 733 36.75 -11.25 -13.82
CA SER A 733 37.54 -12.00 -12.85
C SER A 733 38.97 -11.44 -12.83
N ARG A 734 39.40 -10.85 -11.71
CA ARG A 734 40.78 -10.43 -11.49
C ARG A 734 41.65 -11.67 -11.23
N SER A 735 41.96 -12.39 -12.32
CA SER A 735 42.84 -13.56 -12.42
C SER A 735 42.54 -14.72 -11.45
N ALA A 736 43.12 -15.88 -11.75
CA ALA A 736 43.03 -17.11 -10.96
C ALA A 736 43.76 -16.97 -9.60
N ARG A 737 43.29 -16.10 -8.71
CA ARG A 737 43.73 -16.05 -7.31
C ARG A 737 43.09 -17.21 -6.53
N ALA A 738 43.85 -17.74 -5.58
CA ALA A 738 43.42 -18.85 -4.74
C ALA A 738 42.17 -18.50 -3.91
N LEU A 739 41.29 -19.47 -3.69
CA LEU A 739 40.12 -19.34 -2.82
C LEU A 739 40.54 -18.90 -1.40
N THR A 740 39.96 -17.80 -0.94
CA THR A 740 40.13 -17.21 0.40
C THR A 740 38.78 -17.20 1.10
N PHE A 741 38.79 -17.41 2.42
CA PHE A 741 37.57 -17.57 3.23
C PHE A 741 37.44 -16.50 4.32
N ALA A 742 36.23 -16.03 4.55
CA ALA A 742 35.88 -15.25 5.74
C ALA A 742 34.65 -15.89 6.41
N GLY A 743 34.77 -16.28 7.69
CA GLY A 743 33.67 -16.78 8.49
C GLY A 743 33.26 -15.77 9.54
N ILE A 744 31.98 -15.42 9.61
CA ILE A 744 31.39 -14.48 10.57
C ILE A 744 30.23 -15.19 11.27
N GLY A 745 30.16 -15.18 12.60
CA GLY A 745 28.99 -15.75 13.27
C GLY A 745 29.23 -16.28 14.67
N ALA A 746 28.31 -17.10 15.15
CA ALA A 746 28.20 -17.49 16.56
C ALA A 746 28.35 -16.28 17.50
N PRO A 747 27.48 -15.24 17.36
CA PRO A 747 27.53 -14.09 18.23
C PRO A 747 27.31 -14.46 19.70
N LEU A 748 27.81 -13.64 20.62
CA LEU A 748 27.59 -13.84 22.05
C LEU A 748 26.16 -13.44 22.41
N LEU A 749 25.30 -14.44 22.58
CA LEU A 749 23.90 -14.28 22.95
C LEU A 749 23.59 -15.08 24.24
N GLY A 750 22.31 -15.15 24.61
CA GLY A 750 21.80 -15.90 25.75
C GLY A 750 22.05 -17.41 25.65
N PRO A 751 21.79 -18.17 26.72
CA PRO A 751 22.08 -19.60 26.78
C PRO A 751 21.36 -20.35 25.65
N PRO A 752 22.01 -21.37 25.06
CA PRO A 752 21.41 -22.16 23.98
C PRO A 752 20.13 -22.84 24.46
N SER A 753 19.08 -22.77 23.65
CA SER A 753 17.75 -23.31 23.95
C SER A 753 17.26 -24.18 22.79
N VAL A 754 16.73 -25.35 23.10
CA VAL A 754 16.09 -26.26 22.12
C VAL A 754 14.90 -25.57 21.42
N LEU A 755 14.28 -24.57 22.07
CA LEU A 755 13.19 -23.77 21.51
C LEU A 755 13.66 -22.69 20.52
N ALA A 756 14.94 -22.31 20.51
CA ALA A 756 15.45 -21.30 19.59
C ALA A 756 15.75 -21.84 18.18
N MET A 757 15.84 -23.16 18.02
CA MET A 757 15.73 -23.82 16.72
C MET A 757 14.28 -23.85 16.21
N ARG A 758 13.28 -23.54 17.06
CA ARG A 758 11.85 -23.78 16.80
C ARG A 758 11.08 -22.52 16.39
N SER A 759 11.60 -21.32 16.66
CA SER A 759 11.00 -20.03 16.31
C SER A 759 12.00 -18.91 16.64
N ALA A 760 12.05 -17.82 15.86
CA ALA A 760 12.50 -16.54 16.41
C ALA A 760 11.71 -16.30 17.72
N PRO A 761 12.35 -15.94 18.84
CA PRO A 761 11.61 -15.79 20.08
C PRO A 761 10.56 -14.70 19.87
N ARG A 762 9.29 -15.04 20.14
CA ARG A 762 8.26 -14.04 20.39
C ARG A 762 8.72 -13.23 21.59
N ILE A 763 9.44 -12.15 21.34
CA ILE A 763 9.74 -11.12 22.34
C ILE A 763 8.36 -10.66 22.83
N LYS A 764 7.97 -11.12 24.02
CA LYS A 764 6.78 -10.65 24.71
C LYS A 764 7.06 -9.20 25.11
N GLY A 765 6.68 -8.27 24.24
CA GLY A 765 6.88 -6.84 24.43
C GLY A 765 7.90 -6.25 23.47
N GLY A 766 7.54 -6.17 22.19
CA GLY A 766 7.80 -5.07 21.23
C GLY A 766 8.98 -4.10 21.34
N ASP A 767 10.11 -4.45 21.95
CA ASP A 767 11.26 -3.54 22.15
C ASP A 767 12.55 -4.12 21.52
N VAL A 768 13.17 -3.35 20.62
CA VAL A 768 14.40 -3.70 19.87
C VAL A 768 15.60 -3.07 20.58
N SER A 769 15.77 -3.42 21.85
CA SER A 769 16.92 -2.99 22.64
C SER A 769 18.08 -3.98 22.49
N VAL A 770 19.29 -3.50 22.68
CA VAL A 770 20.52 -4.33 22.74
C VAL A 770 20.36 -5.44 23.79
N GLU A 771 19.67 -5.16 24.90
CA GLU A 771 19.36 -6.13 25.94
C GLU A 771 18.42 -7.24 25.46
N SER A 772 17.43 -6.93 24.62
CA SER A 772 16.55 -7.92 24.00
C SER A 772 17.31 -8.82 23.01
N LEU A 773 18.22 -8.25 22.21
CA LEU A 773 19.05 -9.01 21.29
C LEU A 773 20.01 -9.96 22.02
N ALA A 774 20.61 -9.50 23.12
CA ALA A 774 21.51 -10.33 23.94
C ALA A 774 20.79 -11.52 24.59
N GLN A 775 19.45 -11.49 24.71
CA GLN A 775 18.64 -12.58 25.26
C GLN A 775 18.23 -13.64 24.24
N LEU A 776 18.49 -13.41 22.94
CA LEU A 776 18.30 -14.45 21.91
C LEU A 776 19.13 -15.68 22.27
N ALA A 777 18.68 -16.90 21.94
CA ALA A 777 19.49 -18.06 22.27
C ALA A 777 20.66 -18.22 21.28
N SER A 778 21.83 -18.54 21.82
CA SER A 778 23.02 -18.85 21.03
C SER A 778 22.84 -20.12 20.19
N LEU A 779 23.42 -20.12 18.99
CA LEU A 779 23.50 -21.29 18.11
C LEU A 779 24.72 -22.15 18.54
N PRO A 780 24.52 -23.35 19.13
CA PRO A 780 25.58 -24.08 19.84
C PRO A 780 26.78 -24.47 18.97
N ASP A 781 26.56 -24.74 17.68
CA ASP A 781 27.57 -25.31 16.80
C ASP A 781 27.95 -24.41 15.61
N ALA A 782 27.33 -23.23 15.48
CA ALA A 782 27.67 -22.25 14.44
C ALA A 782 29.17 -21.88 14.44
N GLY A 783 29.78 -21.81 15.63
CA GLY A 783 31.22 -21.54 15.76
C GLY A 783 32.07 -22.69 15.23
N ARG A 784 31.66 -23.94 15.49
CA ARG A 784 32.33 -25.15 15.00
C ARG A 784 32.24 -25.25 13.48
N GLU A 785 31.06 -25.01 12.91
CA GLU A 785 30.83 -24.98 11.47
C GLU A 785 31.81 -24.03 10.75
N LEU A 786 31.95 -22.79 11.23
CA LEU A 786 32.86 -21.81 10.64
C LEU A 786 34.34 -22.23 10.73
N HIS A 787 34.76 -22.85 11.84
CA HIS A 787 36.12 -23.37 11.98
C HIS A 787 36.39 -24.55 11.04
N ASP A 788 35.43 -25.46 10.90
CA ASP A 788 35.53 -26.61 10.00
C ASP A 788 35.62 -26.15 8.54
N MET A 789 34.82 -25.16 8.15
CA MET A 789 34.92 -24.52 6.83
C MET A 789 36.29 -23.87 6.64
N ALA A 790 36.75 -23.06 7.58
CA ALA A 790 38.04 -22.37 7.51
C ALA A 790 39.22 -23.33 7.35
N SER A 791 39.18 -24.50 8.01
CA SER A 791 40.23 -25.52 7.92
C SER A 791 40.51 -25.99 6.49
N ARG A 792 39.49 -25.97 5.61
CA ARG A 792 39.60 -26.35 4.19
C ARG A 792 40.32 -25.30 3.33
N PHE A 793 40.41 -24.06 3.82
CA PHE A 793 41.10 -22.96 3.14
C PHE A 793 42.49 -22.67 3.75
N GLY A 794 42.89 -23.39 4.80
CA GLY A 794 44.19 -23.25 5.46
C GLY A 794 44.44 -21.85 6.02
N THR A 795 45.66 -21.33 5.86
CA THR A 795 46.06 -20.00 6.36
C THR A 795 45.44 -18.82 5.61
N ARG A 796 44.59 -19.08 4.60
CA ARG A 796 43.90 -18.08 3.79
C ARG A 796 42.46 -17.84 4.27
N SER A 797 42.26 -17.90 5.59
CA SER A 797 40.97 -17.73 6.24
C SER A 797 41.00 -16.60 7.29
N GLN A 798 39.89 -15.87 7.39
CA GLN A 798 39.64 -14.88 8.45
C GLN A 798 38.39 -15.33 9.22
N LEU A 799 38.42 -15.29 10.55
CA LEU A 799 37.30 -15.71 11.39
C LEU A 799 36.92 -14.61 12.38
N PHE A 800 35.65 -14.24 12.37
CA PHE A 800 35.02 -13.27 13.26
C PHE A 800 33.91 -13.99 14.04
N VAL A 801 34.27 -14.59 15.19
CA VAL A 801 33.40 -15.51 15.93
C VAL A 801 33.26 -15.07 17.39
N GLY A 802 32.11 -15.28 18.02
CA GLY A 802 31.89 -14.93 19.43
C GLY A 802 32.00 -13.42 19.65
N ALA A 803 32.88 -13.01 20.58
CA ALA A 803 33.13 -11.60 20.88
C ALA A 803 33.63 -10.81 19.66
N GLY A 804 34.20 -11.47 18.64
CA GLY A 804 34.66 -10.84 17.42
C GLY A 804 33.59 -10.71 16.32
N ALA A 805 32.41 -11.30 16.49
CA ALA A 805 31.32 -11.25 15.53
C ALA A 805 30.44 -9.99 15.70
N THR A 806 31.06 -8.82 15.79
CA THR A 806 30.36 -7.52 15.95
C THR A 806 30.10 -6.84 14.62
N GLU A 807 29.10 -5.97 14.57
CA GLU A 807 28.76 -5.18 13.38
C GLU A 807 29.93 -4.29 12.95
N THR A 808 30.60 -3.66 13.91
CA THR A 808 31.81 -2.86 13.68
C THR A 808 32.93 -3.67 13.03
N ALA A 809 33.20 -4.89 13.55
CA ALA A 809 34.27 -5.73 13.02
C ALA A 809 34.01 -6.13 11.57
N VAL A 810 32.75 -6.48 11.25
CA VAL A 810 32.35 -6.83 9.88
C VAL A 810 32.47 -5.64 8.94
N LYS A 811 32.02 -4.45 9.35
CA LYS A 811 32.10 -3.22 8.54
C LYS A 811 33.54 -2.77 8.25
N GLN A 812 34.48 -3.06 9.15
CA GLN A 812 35.88 -2.68 9.02
C GLN A 812 36.76 -3.76 8.38
N ALA A 813 36.30 -5.00 8.31
CA ALA A 813 37.06 -6.11 7.75
C ALA A 813 37.30 -5.94 6.24
N PRO A 814 38.48 -6.36 5.72
CA PRO A 814 38.78 -6.30 4.29
C PRO A 814 38.10 -7.45 3.52
N LEU A 815 36.77 -7.51 3.57
CA LEU A 815 35.95 -8.59 3.02
C LEU A 815 36.06 -8.71 1.49
N GLU A 816 36.51 -7.65 0.79
CA GLU A 816 36.79 -7.71 -0.64
C GLU A 816 37.91 -8.70 -1.00
N GLN A 817 38.70 -9.14 -0.01
CA GLN A 817 39.77 -10.12 -0.19
C GLN A 817 39.26 -11.57 -0.09
N ALA A 818 38.04 -11.80 0.41
CA ALA A 818 37.45 -13.12 0.58
C ALA A 818 36.62 -13.52 -0.66
N ARG A 819 36.88 -14.72 -1.20
CA ARG A 819 36.10 -15.30 -2.31
C ARG A 819 34.89 -16.08 -1.82
N VAL A 820 34.97 -16.63 -0.61
CA VAL A 820 33.87 -17.30 0.08
C VAL A 820 33.67 -16.61 1.43
N ILE A 821 32.47 -16.11 1.66
CA ILE A 821 32.08 -15.49 2.94
C ILE A 821 30.94 -16.32 3.52
N ALA A 822 31.04 -16.74 4.78
CA ALA A 822 29.98 -17.48 5.46
C ALA A 822 29.52 -16.70 6.70
N PHE A 823 28.21 -16.54 6.83
CA PHE A 823 27.53 -16.03 8.01
C PHE A 823 26.81 -17.18 8.70
N ALA A 824 27.14 -17.46 9.96
CA ALA A 824 26.48 -18.46 10.79
C ALA A 824 25.82 -17.77 11.99
N THR A 825 24.68 -17.12 11.76
CA THR A 825 23.96 -16.31 12.76
C THR A 825 22.46 -16.25 12.47
N HIS A 826 21.66 -15.73 13.41
CA HIS A 826 20.23 -15.53 13.22
C HIS A 826 19.95 -14.45 12.18
N GLY A 827 19.07 -14.75 11.22
CA GLY A 827 18.49 -13.79 10.30
C GLY A 827 17.12 -13.30 10.77
N LEU A 828 16.87 -12.00 10.67
CA LEU A 828 15.58 -11.36 10.97
C LEU A 828 14.89 -10.93 9.67
N VAL A 829 13.59 -11.21 9.56
CA VAL A 829 12.73 -10.72 8.46
C VAL A 829 12.23 -9.31 8.80
N GLY A 830 12.06 -8.45 7.78
CA GLY A 830 11.53 -7.10 7.98
C GLY A 830 10.14 -7.14 8.63
N GLY A 831 9.92 -6.35 9.69
CA GLY A 831 8.69 -6.36 10.46
C GLY A 831 8.56 -7.48 11.51
N ALA A 832 9.54 -8.40 11.61
CA ALA A 832 9.56 -9.44 12.65
C ALA A 832 9.65 -8.86 14.07
N LEU A 833 10.20 -7.65 14.20
CA LEU A 833 10.25 -6.87 15.43
C LEU A 833 9.68 -5.47 15.19
N ARG A 834 8.93 -4.93 16.16
CA ARG A 834 8.35 -3.58 16.08
C ARG A 834 9.48 -2.55 16.03
N GLY A 835 9.64 -1.84 14.90
CA GLY A 835 10.70 -0.85 14.67
C GLY A 835 11.80 -1.31 13.72
N VAL A 836 11.95 -2.62 13.48
CA VAL A 836 12.86 -3.16 12.44
C VAL A 836 12.09 -3.25 11.13
N VAL A 837 12.30 -2.27 10.25
CA VAL A 837 11.60 -2.17 8.95
C VAL A 837 12.27 -3.01 7.87
N GLU A 838 13.57 -3.30 8.00
CA GLU A 838 14.36 -4.04 7.02
C GLU A 838 14.92 -5.37 7.56
N PRO A 839 15.19 -6.38 6.70
CA PRO A 839 15.87 -7.60 7.12
C PRO A 839 17.27 -7.33 7.68
N ALA A 840 17.71 -8.13 8.66
CA ALA A 840 19.02 -7.95 9.30
C ALA A 840 19.64 -9.29 9.72
N LEU A 841 20.95 -9.30 9.94
CA LEU A 841 21.67 -10.40 10.59
C LEU A 841 22.04 -10.00 12.01
N VAL A 842 21.73 -10.85 12.99
CA VAL A 842 22.08 -10.61 14.39
C VAL A 842 23.59 -10.73 14.58
N MET A 843 24.20 -9.72 15.18
CA MET A 843 25.61 -9.68 15.54
C MET A 843 25.76 -9.76 17.07
N THR A 844 26.98 -9.85 17.57
CA THR A 844 27.25 -9.72 19.02
C THR A 844 26.84 -8.33 19.46
N PRO A 845 25.79 -8.18 20.31
CA PRO A 845 25.31 -6.87 20.71
C PRO A 845 26.37 -6.13 21.54
N PRO A 846 26.57 -4.81 21.33
CA PRO A 846 27.52 -4.03 22.12
C PRO A 846 27.02 -3.83 23.56
N HIS A 847 27.86 -3.39 24.49
CA HIS A 847 27.38 -2.99 25.83
C HIS A 847 26.58 -1.67 25.82
N VAL A 848 26.87 -0.79 24.85
CA VAL A 848 26.18 0.48 24.64
C VAL A 848 25.97 0.64 23.13
N PRO A 849 24.73 0.82 22.65
CA PRO A 849 24.48 1.00 21.23
C PRO A 849 25.11 2.30 20.71
N SER A 850 25.55 2.27 19.46
CA SER A 850 26.09 3.42 18.73
C SER A 850 25.49 3.46 17.33
N ALA A 851 25.67 4.57 16.61
CA ALA A 851 25.24 4.67 15.22
C ALA A 851 26.00 3.74 14.25
N LEU A 852 27.07 3.07 14.71
CA LEU A 852 27.89 2.15 13.92
C LEU A 852 27.77 0.69 14.36
N ASP A 853 27.13 0.45 15.51
CA ASP A 853 26.98 -0.85 16.13
C ASP A 853 25.76 -0.81 17.06
N ASP A 854 24.66 -1.39 16.61
CA ASP A 854 23.47 -1.65 17.41
C ASP A 854 23.22 -3.15 17.60
N GLY A 855 24.10 -3.99 17.05
CA GLY A 855 24.01 -5.44 17.09
C GLY A 855 23.20 -6.04 15.94
N LEU A 856 22.75 -5.24 14.97
CA LEU A 856 22.02 -5.67 13.80
C LEU A 856 22.71 -5.21 12.52
N LEU A 857 23.31 -6.15 11.79
CA LEU A 857 23.81 -5.85 10.45
C LEU A 857 22.65 -5.83 9.46
N THR A 858 22.12 -4.65 9.17
CA THR A 858 20.90 -4.52 8.36
C THR A 858 21.16 -4.67 6.86
N ALA A 859 20.13 -4.95 6.06
CA ALA A 859 20.26 -5.05 4.60
C ALA A 859 20.85 -3.77 3.98
N SER A 860 20.47 -2.58 4.47
CA SER A 860 21.04 -1.30 4.03
C SER A 860 22.52 -1.16 4.35
N GLU A 861 22.99 -1.75 5.44
CA GLU A 861 24.40 -1.75 5.83
C GLU A 861 25.21 -2.79 5.06
N VAL A 862 24.65 -3.99 4.87
CA VAL A 862 25.24 -5.04 4.03
C VAL A 862 25.52 -4.49 2.62
N ALA A 863 24.58 -3.74 2.04
CA ALA A 863 24.74 -3.15 0.71
C ALA A 863 25.92 -2.15 0.61
N GLN A 864 26.38 -1.60 1.73
CA GLN A 864 27.52 -0.67 1.79
C GLN A 864 28.88 -1.38 1.87
N LEU A 865 28.89 -2.68 2.19
CA LEU A 865 30.09 -3.50 2.22
C LEU A 865 30.75 -3.53 0.83
N ARG A 866 32.07 -3.76 0.83
CA ARG A 866 32.85 -3.92 -0.40
C ARG A 866 33.19 -5.39 -0.55
N LEU A 867 32.49 -6.10 -1.43
CA LEU A 867 32.70 -7.53 -1.66
C LEU A 867 33.23 -7.78 -3.09
N ASP A 868 34.01 -8.86 -3.23
CA ASP A 868 34.33 -9.51 -4.51
C ASP A 868 34.15 -11.04 -4.39
N ALA A 869 33.16 -11.44 -3.60
CA ALA A 869 32.90 -12.82 -3.24
C ALA A 869 32.25 -13.61 -4.38
N ASP A 870 32.74 -14.82 -4.65
CA ASP A 870 32.07 -15.80 -5.50
C ASP A 870 30.86 -16.42 -4.83
N TRP A 871 30.90 -16.48 -3.49
CA TRP A 871 29.91 -17.11 -2.64
C TRP A 871 29.73 -16.32 -1.34
N VAL A 872 28.47 -16.04 -1.00
CA VAL A 872 28.05 -15.73 0.37
C VAL A 872 27.16 -16.86 0.86
N ILE A 873 27.47 -17.45 2.00
CA ILE A 873 26.70 -18.54 2.61
C ILE A 873 26.00 -17.98 3.85
N LEU A 874 24.68 -18.10 3.93
CA LEU A 874 23.91 -17.70 5.12
C LEU A 874 23.34 -18.98 5.79
N SER A 875 24.07 -19.47 6.79
CA SER A 875 23.70 -20.58 7.66
C SER A 875 22.94 -20.03 8.88
N ALA A 876 21.82 -20.68 9.23
CA ALA A 876 20.91 -20.38 10.36
C ALA A 876 19.75 -19.38 10.12
N CYS A 877 19.21 -19.38 8.90
CA CYS A 877 18.06 -18.58 8.53
C CYS A 877 16.73 -19.35 8.69
N ASP A 878 15.79 -18.87 9.55
CA ASP A 878 14.35 -19.15 9.42
C ASP A 878 13.72 -18.06 8.54
N THR A 879 14.11 -18.02 7.27
CA THR A 879 13.78 -16.94 6.33
C THR A 879 12.33 -16.95 5.83
N SER A 880 11.51 -17.87 6.34
CA SER A 880 10.10 -18.05 5.97
C SER A 880 9.08 -17.45 6.94
N ALA A 881 9.50 -16.86 8.07
CA ALA A 881 8.58 -16.42 9.14
C ALA A 881 7.88 -15.06 8.87
N GLY A 882 7.43 -14.81 7.65
CA GLY A 882 6.51 -13.72 7.34
C GLY A 882 5.06 -14.21 7.41
N ASP A 883 4.31 -13.80 8.44
CA ASP A 883 2.90 -14.20 8.65
C ASP A 883 1.90 -13.56 7.65
N SER A 884 2.36 -12.77 6.66
CA SER A 884 1.48 -12.11 5.68
C SER A 884 1.76 -12.57 4.25
N GLU A 885 0.68 -12.74 3.46
CA GLU A 885 0.72 -13.16 2.04
C GLU A 885 1.63 -12.29 1.16
N ASN A 886 2.00 -11.08 1.62
CA ASN A 886 2.77 -10.07 0.89
C ASN A 886 4.06 -9.62 1.61
N ALA A 887 4.52 -10.32 2.65
CA ALA A 887 5.78 -9.96 3.32
C ALA A 887 6.97 -10.21 2.37
N PRO A 888 7.89 -9.23 2.18
CA PRO A 888 9.11 -9.46 1.41
C PRO A 888 9.93 -10.56 2.06
N THR A 889 10.19 -11.63 1.32
CA THR A 889 11.07 -12.74 1.74
C THR A 889 12.54 -12.30 1.74
N TYR A 890 13.46 -13.22 2.02
CA TYR A 890 14.92 -13.03 2.00
C TYR A 890 15.51 -12.36 0.74
N SER A 891 14.69 -12.06 -0.29
CA SER A 891 15.03 -11.27 -1.47
C SER A 891 15.74 -9.95 -1.12
N GLY A 892 15.33 -9.26 -0.06
CA GLY A 892 15.94 -8.00 0.38
C GLY A 892 17.41 -8.18 0.82
N LEU A 893 17.68 -9.15 1.70
CA LEU A 893 19.04 -9.42 2.18
C LEU A 893 19.92 -10.03 1.07
N ALA A 894 19.38 -10.95 0.27
CA ALA A 894 20.10 -11.52 -0.86
C ALA A 894 20.52 -10.44 -1.88
N ARG A 895 19.62 -9.49 -2.15
CA ARG A 895 19.91 -8.35 -3.02
C ARG A 895 20.98 -7.43 -2.43
N ALA A 896 20.99 -7.22 -1.11
CA ALA A 896 22.01 -6.42 -0.44
C ALA A 896 23.43 -7.01 -0.61
N PHE A 897 23.59 -8.32 -0.48
CA PHE A 897 24.88 -8.97 -0.71
C PHE A 897 25.31 -8.91 -2.19
N ILE A 898 24.39 -9.16 -3.13
CA ILE A 898 24.68 -9.05 -4.56
C ILE A 898 25.12 -7.63 -4.92
N SER A 899 24.42 -6.65 -4.36
CA SER A 899 24.71 -5.22 -4.45
C SER A 899 26.08 -4.84 -3.89
N ALA A 900 26.46 -5.42 -2.75
CA ALA A 900 27.77 -5.25 -2.14
C ALA A 900 28.91 -5.89 -2.96
N GLY A 901 28.58 -6.84 -3.84
CA GLY A 901 29.50 -7.43 -4.81
C GLY A 901 29.62 -8.95 -4.78
N SER A 902 28.70 -9.67 -4.10
CA SER A 902 28.65 -11.13 -4.17
C SER A 902 28.06 -11.61 -5.50
N ARG A 903 28.59 -12.71 -6.07
CA ARG A 903 28.08 -13.29 -7.32
C ARG A 903 26.89 -14.25 -7.12
N ALA A 904 26.93 -15.02 -6.02
CA ALA A 904 25.89 -15.97 -5.67
C ALA A 904 25.78 -16.10 -4.15
N LEU A 905 24.58 -16.46 -3.71
CA LEU A 905 24.28 -16.78 -2.32
C LEU A 905 23.81 -18.23 -2.18
N LEU A 906 24.26 -18.88 -1.12
CA LEU A 906 23.71 -20.15 -0.66
C LEU A 906 22.98 -19.90 0.66
N LEU A 907 21.66 -19.94 0.61
CA LEU A 907 20.77 -19.50 1.70
C LEU A 907 20.03 -20.68 2.28
N SER A 908 19.97 -20.78 3.60
CA SER A 908 19.15 -21.79 4.28
C SER A 908 17.69 -21.34 4.41
N HIS A 909 16.74 -22.23 4.08
CA HIS A 909 15.30 -22.05 4.32
C HIS A 909 14.90 -22.26 5.79
N TRP A 910 15.67 -23.10 6.50
CA TRP A 910 15.48 -23.44 7.90
C TRP A 910 16.83 -23.77 8.55
N PRO A 911 16.92 -23.77 9.90
CA PRO A 911 18.13 -24.21 10.61
C PRO A 911 18.55 -25.63 10.21
N VAL A 912 19.85 -25.83 9.95
CA VAL A 912 20.41 -27.08 9.42
C VAL A 912 21.35 -27.70 10.44
N ARG A 913 21.33 -29.02 10.58
CA ARG A 913 22.29 -29.79 11.41
C ARG A 913 23.70 -29.70 10.82
N ASP A 914 24.73 -29.54 11.66
CA ASP A 914 26.09 -29.17 11.19
C ASP A 914 26.77 -30.22 10.31
N ASP A 915 26.58 -31.52 10.63
CA ASP A 915 27.11 -32.63 9.84
C ASP A 915 26.56 -32.66 8.40
N VAL A 916 25.35 -32.13 8.20
CA VAL A 916 24.70 -32.00 6.90
C VAL A 916 25.01 -30.63 6.27
N ALA A 917 24.99 -29.55 7.04
CA ALA A 917 25.28 -28.19 6.59
C ALA A 917 26.69 -28.09 6.00
N GLY A 918 27.70 -28.59 6.73
CA GLY A 918 29.09 -28.62 6.26
C GLY A 918 29.26 -29.49 5.02
N ARG A 919 28.57 -30.64 4.92
CA ARG A 919 28.61 -31.48 3.73
C ARG A 919 28.00 -30.79 2.52
N LEU A 920 26.81 -30.21 2.65
CA LEU A 920 26.11 -29.55 1.55
C LEU A 920 26.89 -28.32 1.05
N THR A 921 27.33 -27.45 1.95
CA THR A 921 28.07 -26.24 1.60
C THR A 921 29.43 -26.57 0.99
N LEU A 922 30.25 -27.40 1.62
CA LEU A 922 31.59 -27.73 1.13
C LEU A 922 31.56 -28.51 -0.19
N ARG A 923 30.69 -29.51 -0.34
CA ARG A 923 30.55 -30.25 -1.60
C ARG A 923 30.09 -29.35 -2.75
N THR A 924 29.23 -28.38 -2.46
CA THR A 924 28.80 -27.38 -3.45
C THR A 924 29.98 -26.52 -3.89
N LEU A 925 30.79 -26.02 -2.95
CA LEU A 925 31.99 -25.23 -3.25
C LEU A 925 33.04 -26.04 -4.05
N GLU A 926 33.29 -27.29 -3.64
CA GLU A 926 34.20 -28.23 -4.33
C GLU A 926 33.74 -28.49 -5.77
N GLY A 927 32.45 -28.79 -5.96
CA GLY A 927 31.86 -29.03 -7.27
C GLY A 927 31.99 -27.82 -8.19
N ALA A 928 31.67 -26.63 -7.69
CA ALA A 928 31.80 -25.39 -8.45
C ALA A 928 33.26 -25.07 -8.80
N SER A 929 34.20 -25.29 -7.88
CA SER A 929 35.63 -25.12 -8.14
C SER A 929 36.19 -26.10 -9.18
N SER A 930 35.53 -27.25 -9.33
CA SER A 930 35.84 -28.29 -10.32
C SER A 930 35.20 -28.05 -11.69
N GLY A 931 34.55 -26.90 -11.90
CA GLY A 931 33.98 -26.49 -13.18
C GLY A 931 32.49 -26.83 -13.38
N LEU A 932 31.80 -27.35 -12.35
CA LEU A 932 30.34 -27.45 -12.39
C LEU A 932 29.70 -26.07 -12.27
N SER A 933 28.49 -25.92 -12.83
CA SER A 933 27.66 -24.77 -12.48
C SER A 933 27.31 -24.81 -10.99
N ARG A 934 27.03 -23.65 -10.40
CA ARG A 934 26.68 -23.55 -8.98
C ARG A 934 25.44 -24.38 -8.65
N ALA A 935 24.43 -24.32 -9.51
CA ALA A 935 23.18 -25.07 -9.35
C ALA A 935 23.42 -26.58 -9.42
N GLU A 936 24.24 -27.05 -10.38
CA GLU A 936 24.58 -28.47 -10.50
C GLU A 936 25.45 -28.96 -9.33
N ALA A 937 26.36 -28.11 -8.84
CA ALA A 937 27.18 -28.43 -7.67
C ALA A 937 26.31 -28.61 -6.42
N LEU A 938 25.34 -27.71 -6.18
CA LEU A 938 24.38 -27.84 -5.10
C LEU A 938 23.54 -29.11 -5.27
N ARG A 939 22.96 -29.32 -6.45
CA ARG A 939 22.17 -30.52 -6.75
C ARG A 939 22.92 -31.81 -6.45
N ARG A 940 24.20 -31.92 -6.83
CA ARG A 940 25.01 -33.11 -6.53
C ARG A 940 25.22 -33.29 -5.04
N ALA A 941 25.53 -32.23 -4.31
CA ALA A 941 25.64 -32.29 -2.85
C ALA A 941 24.34 -32.78 -2.19
N GLN A 942 23.18 -32.29 -2.66
CA GLN A 942 21.87 -32.75 -2.19
C GLN A 942 21.65 -34.24 -2.49
N LEU A 943 21.97 -34.70 -3.70
CA LEU A 943 21.86 -36.10 -4.10
C LEU A 943 22.81 -37.02 -3.34
N ASP A 944 24.00 -36.54 -2.98
CA ASP A 944 24.96 -37.29 -2.18
C ASP A 944 24.43 -37.55 -0.77
N VAL A 945 23.86 -36.53 -0.11
CA VAL A 945 23.18 -36.68 1.19
C VAL A 945 22.00 -37.64 1.08
N MET A 946 21.17 -37.47 0.04
CA MET A 946 20.00 -38.33 -0.23
C MET A 946 20.36 -39.80 -0.46
N ARG A 947 21.55 -40.09 -1.00
CA ARG A 947 21.96 -41.46 -1.33
C ARG A 947 22.75 -42.14 -0.22
N ASP A 948 23.38 -41.38 0.66
CA ASP A 948 24.21 -41.92 1.75
C ASP A 948 23.31 -42.51 2.86
N PRO A 949 23.29 -43.85 3.07
CA PRO A 949 22.50 -44.46 4.12
C PRO A 949 23.10 -44.24 5.51
N SER A 950 24.37 -43.81 5.60
CA SER A 950 25.04 -43.57 6.87
C SER A 950 24.63 -42.27 7.54
N ILE A 951 23.98 -41.35 6.80
CA ILE A 951 23.47 -40.09 7.33
C ILE A 951 22.09 -40.35 7.95
N PRO A 952 21.94 -40.23 9.29
CA PRO A 952 20.63 -40.31 9.93
C PRO A 952 19.72 -39.23 9.35
N GLY A 953 18.50 -39.60 8.98
CA GLY A 953 17.55 -38.69 8.36
C GLY A 953 17.82 -38.33 6.91
N GLY A 954 18.94 -38.78 6.30
CA GLY A 954 19.36 -38.35 4.97
C GLY A 954 18.38 -38.63 3.83
N ALA A 955 17.37 -39.49 4.03
CA ALA A 955 16.28 -39.70 3.09
C ALA A 955 15.27 -38.53 3.04
N HIS A 956 15.08 -37.85 4.18
CA HIS A 956 14.06 -36.83 4.39
C HIS A 956 14.52 -35.46 3.82
N PRO A 957 13.65 -34.70 3.12
CA PRO A 957 14.00 -33.40 2.54
C PRO A 957 14.51 -32.35 3.54
N ALA A 958 14.11 -32.43 4.81
CA ALA A 958 14.63 -31.56 5.87
C ALA A 958 16.16 -31.58 5.96
N SER A 959 16.79 -32.72 5.64
CA SER A 959 18.24 -32.89 5.67
C SER A 959 18.90 -32.44 4.36
N TRP A 960 18.40 -32.85 3.19
CA TRP A 960 19.12 -32.63 1.92
C TRP A 960 18.64 -31.40 1.12
N ALA A 961 17.47 -30.84 1.38
CA ALA A 961 16.95 -29.65 0.68
C ALA A 961 16.91 -28.32 1.50
N PRO A 962 17.76 -28.09 2.52
CA PRO A 962 17.67 -26.86 3.30
C PRO A 962 18.18 -25.63 2.57
N PHE A 963 19.08 -25.79 1.59
CA PHE A 963 19.71 -24.68 0.90
C PHE A 963 19.08 -24.37 -0.45
N VAL A 964 18.89 -23.08 -0.72
CA VAL A 964 18.56 -22.51 -2.02
C VAL A 964 19.74 -21.69 -2.55
N LEU A 965 20.02 -21.85 -3.84
CA LEU A 965 20.98 -21.02 -4.55
C LEU A 965 20.26 -19.78 -5.09
N VAL A 966 20.78 -18.59 -4.77
CA VAL A 966 20.29 -17.32 -5.30
C VAL A 966 21.39 -16.61 -6.08
N GLY A 967 21.14 -16.27 -7.35
CA GLY A 967 22.11 -15.64 -8.25
C GLY A 967 22.68 -16.60 -9.33
N ASP A 968 23.72 -16.13 -10.03
CA ASP A 968 24.34 -16.77 -11.22
C ASP A 968 25.41 -17.81 -10.84
#